data_AF-Q5KFE1-F1
#
_entry.id   AF-Q5KFE1-F1
#
_cell.length_a   1.000
_cell.length_b   1.000
_cell.length_c   1.000
_cell.angle_alpha   90.00
_cell.angle_beta   90.00
_cell.angle_gamma   90.00
#
_symmetry.space_group_name_H-M   'P 1'
#
loop_
_entity.id
_entity.type
_entity.pdbx_description
1 polymer ?
#
loop_
_entity_poly.entity_id
_entity_poly.type
_entity_poly.pdbx_seq_one_letter_code
_entity_poly.pdbx_strand_id
1 'polypeptide(L)'
;MDIVPGVQGVWVGWQRGATTGVLRAEVGVDKAGNHFIQTVPLALPVMTPPAFDGVGKRTRIHSTLQSMSFISTPAKDEAAAESVAAVLVYEDHVFTPPESIRRTRLETATFERRLIQLAPGFSEISGGDTELNSMWEWYAAPQSTNTVLSPVNTTIQALQPLHSIPPHSLALAVISSPDGTRARVHLDLAAKQWNPTGHHPIKGIRGDFPSLVVSQGAERGQLGLCAVVDQYRSHLGPVNKLDEQPLLGELPQSASDTEKYAACAATSIILAERQDTNWSDVIHALEAILPASSRGEFIPLVLQRIYDLAAKEIHIDQLHLVSRVQIALFSAFKDARLALATDIFRLNEASELVDRCATFQDDGSITFDLDSIWPLITVFDWAIGVIARAMREAILVGASAEWQGSDDSLMIDPCSPLLLLLHPILRSLVLRLLSQFHQLSIFLSTLERPILQPESKTLPASNTRDPMATVVAREQIRDIPLRQGVDVEQWGRALESLTTASEQKDIDKSLIELSLTPLQPQIPTLINILHTSSNLFTSEYFQLDASAGSSTSLAYDAIDWSVLQEHGHRDDDDGGDDDGEAGDKDKMTVVVCDRCGWRTEALTMSVPAASGIKTHETTISPWMEWKKQSEANCICGGTWVRKQVEIEY
;
A
#
# COMPACT_ATOMS: atom_id res chain seq x y z
N MET A 1 16.75 -22.79 3.64
CA MET A 1 17.95 -22.27 4.33
C MET A 1 17.40 -21.14 5.14
N ASP A 2 17.49 -21.26 6.45
CA ASP A 2 16.64 -20.47 7.33
C ASP A 2 17.50 -19.83 8.42
N ILE A 3 17.14 -18.61 8.81
CA ILE A 3 17.63 -17.97 10.03
C ILE A 3 16.57 -18.23 11.10
N VAL A 4 16.97 -18.90 12.19
CA VAL A 4 16.04 -19.29 13.24
C VAL A 4 16.01 -18.20 14.32
N PRO A 5 14.83 -17.62 14.64
CA PRO A 5 14.73 -16.61 15.68
C PRO A 5 15.27 -17.10 17.03
N GLY A 6 16.13 -16.27 17.64
CA GLY A 6 16.75 -16.56 18.94
C GLY A 6 17.98 -17.46 18.89
N VAL A 7 18.45 -17.88 17.72
CA VAL A 7 19.62 -18.77 17.56
C VAL A 7 20.62 -18.19 16.57
N GLN A 8 21.91 -18.25 16.90
CA GLN A 8 22.96 -17.72 16.02
C GLN A 8 23.32 -18.71 14.91
N GLY A 9 23.53 -18.17 13.71
CA GLY A 9 23.96 -18.89 12.51
C GLY A 9 22.84 -19.22 11.53
N VAL A 10 23.23 -19.67 10.35
CA VAL A 10 22.34 -20.02 9.24
C VAL A 10 22.19 -21.54 9.18
N TRP A 11 20.95 -22.02 9.09
CA TRP A 11 20.64 -23.45 9.05
C TRP A 11 20.30 -23.88 7.63
N VAL A 12 20.99 -24.92 7.16
CA VAL A 12 20.90 -25.40 5.78
C VAL A 12 20.56 -26.88 5.78
N GLY A 13 19.41 -27.23 5.21
CA GLY A 13 19.13 -28.59 4.80
C GLY A 13 19.77 -28.87 3.44
N TRP A 14 20.39 -30.04 3.28
CA TRP A 14 20.95 -30.47 2.00
C TRP A 14 20.51 -31.89 1.67
N GLN A 15 20.41 -32.17 0.38
CA GLN A 15 20.15 -33.50 -0.16
C GLN A 15 21.15 -33.81 -1.27
N ARG A 16 21.82 -34.96 -1.18
CA ARG A 16 22.71 -35.49 -2.22
C ARG A 16 22.31 -36.93 -2.51
N GLY A 17 21.65 -37.15 -3.64
CA GLY A 17 21.07 -38.45 -3.97
C GLY A 17 20.05 -38.90 -2.93
N ALA A 18 20.28 -40.06 -2.30
CA ALA A 18 19.43 -40.61 -1.25
C ALA A 18 19.81 -40.14 0.17
N THR A 19 20.88 -39.35 0.31
CA THR A 19 21.33 -38.84 1.62
C THR A 19 20.83 -37.43 1.85
N THR A 20 20.32 -37.18 3.06
CA THR A 20 19.89 -35.86 3.53
C THR A 20 20.65 -35.53 4.81
N GLY A 21 20.90 -34.25 5.03
CA GLY A 21 21.59 -33.79 6.23
C GLY A 21 21.31 -32.34 6.53
N VAL A 22 21.79 -31.90 7.69
CA VAL A 22 21.70 -30.52 8.15
C VAL A 22 23.12 -29.97 8.27
N LEU A 23 23.28 -28.69 8.00
CA LEU A 23 24.52 -27.97 8.17
C LEU A 23 24.22 -26.62 8.80
N ARG A 24 24.92 -26.28 9.88
CA ARG A 24 24.91 -24.94 10.47
C ARG A 24 26.12 -24.17 9.96
N ALA A 25 25.90 -23.00 9.37
CA ALA A 25 26.95 -22.08 8.99
C ALA A 25 26.98 -20.90 9.98
N GLU A 26 28.12 -20.71 10.63
CA GLU A 26 28.39 -19.58 11.52
C GLU A 26 29.29 -18.59 10.78
N VAL A 27 28.91 -17.31 10.81
CA VAL A 27 29.70 -16.22 10.24
C VAL A 27 30.10 -15.32 11.38
N GLY A 28 31.40 -15.09 11.54
CA GLY A 28 31.95 -14.33 12.65
C GLY A 28 33.16 -13.51 12.26
N VAL A 29 33.63 -12.69 13.20
CA VAL A 29 34.87 -11.93 13.08
C VAL A 29 35.80 -12.40 14.19
N ASP A 30 37.02 -12.81 13.83
CA ASP A 30 38.01 -13.26 14.79
C ASP A 30 38.56 -12.08 15.64
N LYS A 31 39.34 -12.38 16.68
CA LYS A 31 39.96 -11.35 17.54
C LYS A 31 40.92 -10.41 16.80
N ALA A 32 41.33 -10.75 15.57
CA ALA A 32 42.19 -9.96 14.71
C ALA A 32 41.41 -9.14 13.67
N GLY A 33 40.07 -9.21 13.66
CA GLY A 33 39.21 -8.47 12.74
C GLY A 33 38.96 -9.18 11.39
N ASN A 34 39.41 -10.43 11.21
CA ASN A 34 39.15 -11.17 9.98
C ASN A 34 37.80 -11.88 10.04
N HIS A 35 37.06 -11.81 8.93
CA HIS A 35 35.80 -12.52 8.79
C HIS A 35 36.05 -14.01 8.51
N PHE A 36 35.31 -14.88 9.17
CA PHE A 36 35.37 -16.33 8.94
C PHE A 36 33.96 -16.91 8.75
N ILE A 37 33.92 -18.05 8.04
CA ILE A 37 32.72 -18.89 7.93
C ILE A 37 33.10 -20.28 8.45
N GLN A 38 32.42 -20.75 9.48
CA GLN A 38 32.59 -22.09 10.02
C GLN A 38 31.31 -22.89 9.80
N THR A 39 31.45 -24.08 9.22
CA THR A 39 30.31 -24.97 8.98
C THR A 39 30.38 -26.21 9.84
N VAL A 40 29.28 -26.52 10.54
CA VAL A 40 29.13 -27.72 11.37
C VAL A 40 28.09 -28.64 10.72
N PRO A 41 28.48 -29.80 10.17
CA PRO A 41 27.53 -30.77 9.66
C PRO A 41 26.86 -31.51 10.83
N LEU A 42 25.55 -31.68 10.74
CA LEU A 42 24.73 -32.37 11.73
C LEU A 42 23.97 -33.51 11.05
N ALA A 43 24.07 -34.71 11.63
CA ALA A 43 23.41 -35.89 11.11
C ALA A 43 21.92 -35.87 11.50
N LEU A 44 21.07 -36.27 10.57
CA LEU A 44 19.66 -36.54 10.84
C LEU A 44 19.51 -37.96 11.41
N PRO A 45 18.56 -38.20 12.33
CA PRO A 45 18.29 -39.54 12.83
C PRO A 45 17.75 -40.43 11.70
N VAL A 46 18.01 -41.73 11.80
CA VAL A 46 17.44 -42.71 10.85
C VAL A 46 15.96 -42.85 11.16
N MET A 47 15.12 -42.45 10.22
CA MET A 47 13.67 -42.41 10.38
C MET A 47 13.01 -43.53 9.57
N THR A 48 12.12 -44.29 10.20
CA THR A 48 11.30 -45.32 9.53
C THR A 48 9.86 -44.84 9.39
N PRO A 49 9.26 -44.86 8.18
CA PRO A 49 7.89 -44.41 7.98
C PRO A 49 6.91 -45.29 8.77
N PRO A 50 5.94 -44.70 9.50
CA PRO A 50 4.88 -45.46 10.17
C PRO A 50 4.06 -46.29 9.17
N ALA A 51 3.38 -47.35 9.63
CA ALA A 51 2.49 -48.13 8.75
C ALA A 51 1.26 -47.30 8.29
N PHE A 52 0.65 -47.69 7.17
CA PHE A 52 -0.69 -47.21 6.78
C PHE A 52 -1.74 -48.11 7.41
N ASP A 53 -2.81 -47.50 7.93
CA ASP A 53 -3.95 -48.26 8.46
C ASP A 53 -4.60 -49.07 7.32
N GLY A 54 -4.85 -50.36 7.58
CA GLY A 54 -5.43 -51.28 6.58
C GLY A 54 -4.45 -51.83 5.53
N VAL A 55 -3.19 -51.38 5.50
CA VAL A 55 -2.15 -51.91 4.60
C VAL A 55 -1.30 -52.94 5.34
N GLY A 56 -1.04 -54.09 4.71
CA GLY A 56 -0.23 -55.14 5.30
C GLY A 56 1.19 -54.68 5.67
N LYS A 57 1.71 -55.11 6.83
CA LYS A 57 3.03 -54.73 7.35
C LYS A 57 4.23 -55.05 6.43
N ARG A 58 4.01 -55.85 5.38
CA ARG A 58 5.04 -56.24 4.39
C ARG A 58 5.06 -55.32 3.17
N THR A 59 4.08 -54.45 3.01
CA THR A 59 4.02 -53.53 1.87
C THR A 59 5.08 -52.45 2.03
N ARG A 60 5.90 -52.26 0.99
CA ARG A 60 6.96 -51.26 0.99
C ARG A 60 6.33 -49.87 0.90
N ILE A 61 6.60 -49.02 1.89
CA ILE A 61 6.24 -47.61 1.88
C ILE A 61 7.37 -46.86 1.18
N HIS A 62 7.01 -46.04 0.21
CA HIS A 62 7.93 -45.11 -0.44
C HIS A 62 7.76 -43.74 0.20
N SER A 63 8.84 -43.19 0.75
CA SER A 63 8.85 -41.88 1.38
C SER A 63 9.78 -40.94 0.63
N THR A 64 9.25 -39.79 0.22
CA THR A 64 10.02 -38.74 -0.47
C THR A 64 10.05 -37.50 0.41
N LEU A 65 11.24 -36.97 0.70
CA LEU A 65 11.36 -35.68 1.40
C LEU A 65 10.97 -34.55 0.42
N GLN A 66 9.93 -33.79 0.75
CA GLN A 66 9.44 -32.67 -0.06
C GLN A 66 10.03 -31.33 0.40
N SER A 67 10.17 -31.13 1.71
CA SER A 67 10.66 -29.87 2.29
C SER A 67 11.31 -30.09 3.65
N MET A 68 12.17 -29.15 4.04
CA MET A 68 12.78 -29.07 5.36
C MET A 68 12.71 -27.62 5.84
N SER A 69 12.17 -27.41 7.03
CA SER A 69 12.04 -26.07 7.64
C SER A 69 12.63 -26.07 9.04
N PHE A 70 13.30 -24.99 9.43
CA PHE A 70 13.90 -24.86 10.77
C PHE A 70 13.05 -23.95 11.65
N ILE A 71 12.71 -24.43 12.85
CA ILE A 71 11.88 -23.70 13.81
C ILE A 71 12.61 -23.54 15.14
N SER A 72 12.29 -22.46 15.85
CA SER A 72 12.76 -22.24 17.21
C SER A 72 12.03 -23.18 18.16
N THR A 73 12.74 -23.75 19.13
CA THR A 73 12.13 -24.59 20.16
C THR A 73 12.63 -24.14 21.53
N PRO A 74 11.74 -24.05 22.54
CA PRO A 74 12.19 -23.75 23.88
C PRO A 74 13.15 -24.85 24.36
N ALA A 75 14.27 -24.45 24.96
CA ALA A 75 15.21 -25.38 25.56
C ALA A 75 14.49 -26.19 26.65
N LYS A 76 14.42 -27.51 26.48
CA LYS A 76 13.77 -28.42 27.44
C LYS A 76 14.69 -28.80 28.61
N ASP A 77 16.00 -28.72 28.39
CA ASP A 77 17.04 -28.97 29.39
C ASP A 77 17.64 -27.64 29.87
N GLU A 78 17.73 -27.43 31.18
CA GLU A 78 18.42 -26.27 31.78
C GLU A 78 19.91 -26.18 31.38
N ALA A 79 20.48 -27.29 30.89
CA ALA A 79 21.86 -27.38 30.42
C ALA A 79 22.05 -27.02 28.92
N ALA A 80 20.97 -26.85 28.16
CA ALA A 80 21.03 -26.46 26.75
C ALA A 80 20.93 -24.94 26.61
N ALA A 81 21.94 -24.31 25.98
CA ALA A 81 21.95 -22.87 25.76
C ALA A 81 21.04 -22.45 24.59
N GLU A 82 20.97 -23.27 23.55
CA GLU A 82 20.20 -23.01 22.32
C GLU A 82 19.59 -24.33 21.80
N SER A 83 18.38 -24.27 21.23
CA SER A 83 17.68 -25.43 20.67
C SER A 83 16.95 -25.07 19.36
N VAL A 84 17.24 -25.82 18.30
CA VAL A 84 16.61 -25.70 16.98
C VAL A 84 15.99 -27.02 16.59
N ALA A 85 14.81 -26.98 15.97
CA ALA A 85 14.22 -28.16 15.35
C ALA A 85 14.21 -28.05 13.83
N ALA A 86 14.63 -29.09 13.12
CA ALA A 86 14.32 -29.29 11.72
C ALA A 86 13.04 -30.12 11.59
N VAL A 87 12.05 -29.55 10.93
CA VAL A 87 10.81 -30.24 10.55
C VAL A 87 10.95 -30.71 9.12
N LEU A 88 10.97 -32.03 8.95
CA LEU A 88 11.09 -32.73 7.68
C LEU A 88 9.70 -33.12 7.19
N VAL A 89 9.34 -32.64 6.01
CA VAL A 89 8.04 -32.91 5.38
C VAL A 89 8.20 -34.02 4.35
N TYR A 90 7.68 -35.20 4.67
CA TYR A 90 7.70 -36.35 3.79
C TYR A 90 6.34 -36.58 3.14
N GLU A 91 6.35 -36.98 1.86
CA GLU A 91 5.23 -37.64 1.19
C GLU A 91 5.44 -39.14 1.24
N ASP A 92 4.63 -39.82 2.05
CA ASP A 92 4.58 -41.27 2.09
C ASP A 92 3.53 -41.74 1.07
N HIS A 93 3.89 -42.72 0.24
CA HIS A 93 2.95 -43.36 -0.66
C HIS A 93 3.11 -44.88 -0.70
N VAL A 94 1.99 -45.54 -0.91
CA VAL A 94 1.89 -46.98 -1.11
C VAL A 94 1.14 -47.24 -2.41
N PHE A 95 1.73 -48.07 -3.27
CA PHE A 95 1.09 -48.52 -4.48
C PHE A 95 0.25 -49.78 -4.20
N THR A 96 -1.07 -49.60 -4.08
CA THR A 96 -2.04 -50.70 -3.94
C THR A 96 -3.07 -50.60 -5.06
N PRO A 97 -2.95 -51.36 -6.17
CA PRO A 97 -3.92 -51.31 -7.26
C PRO A 97 -5.36 -51.52 -6.71
N PRO A 98 -6.37 -50.72 -7.11
CA PRO A 98 -6.35 -49.73 -8.20
C PRO A 98 -5.93 -48.30 -7.80
N GLU A 99 -5.67 -48.00 -6.53
CA GLU A 99 -5.47 -46.62 -6.04
C GLU A 99 -4.15 -46.44 -5.26
N SER A 100 -3.39 -45.39 -5.60
CA SER A 100 -2.21 -44.99 -4.82
C SER A 100 -2.66 -44.28 -3.55
N ILE A 101 -2.38 -44.86 -2.39
CA ILE A 101 -2.64 -44.22 -1.10
C ILE A 101 -1.47 -43.29 -0.78
N ARG A 102 -1.76 -42.05 -0.40
CA ARG A 102 -0.73 -41.05 -0.05
C ARG A 102 -1.02 -40.41 1.30
N ARG A 103 0.00 -39.88 1.97
CA ARG A 103 -0.16 -38.98 3.12
C ARG A 103 1.09 -38.12 3.31
N THR A 104 0.94 -37.00 4.00
CA THR A 104 2.07 -36.24 4.52
C THR A 104 2.45 -36.71 5.93
N ARG A 105 3.75 -36.81 6.16
CA ARG A 105 4.36 -37.07 7.46
C ARG A 105 5.32 -35.94 7.81
N LEU A 106 5.07 -35.26 8.92
CA LEU A 106 5.99 -34.28 9.50
C LEU A 106 6.83 -34.98 10.56
N GLU A 107 8.15 -34.90 10.44
CA GLU A 107 9.08 -35.40 11.46
C GLU A 107 9.99 -34.32 11.98
N THR A 108 10.08 -34.21 13.29
CA THR A 108 10.88 -33.19 13.96
C THR A 108 12.16 -33.83 14.49
N ALA A 109 13.31 -33.32 14.04
CA ALA A 109 14.62 -33.62 14.59
C ALA A 109 15.14 -32.38 15.34
N THR A 110 15.57 -32.54 16.60
CA THR A 110 16.08 -31.43 17.40
C THR A 110 17.61 -31.43 17.44
N PHE A 111 18.16 -30.22 17.45
CA PHE A 111 19.57 -29.91 17.59
C PHE A 111 19.74 -28.98 18.78
N GLU A 112 20.58 -29.38 19.73
CA GLU A 112 20.77 -28.65 20.97
C GLU A 112 22.23 -28.28 21.15
N ARG A 113 22.49 -27.05 21.57
CA ARG A 113 23.82 -26.58 21.93
C ARG A 113 24.07 -26.89 23.39
N ARG A 114 24.95 -27.87 23.64
CA ARG A 114 25.26 -28.38 24.99
C ARG A 114 26.70 -28.09 25.34
N LEU A 115 26.94 -27.88 26.64
CA LEU A 115 28.29 -27.74 27.17
C LEU A 115 28.91 -29.12 27.34
N ILE A 116 30.03 -29.37 26.68
CA ILE A 116 30.77 -30.62 26.77
C ILE A 116 32.09 -30.36 27.49
N GLN A 117 32.42 -31.22 28.45
CA GLN A 117 33.73 -31.21 29.09
C GLN A 117 34.71 -31.99 28.22
N LEU A 118 35.76 -31.32 27.76
CA LEU A 118 36.84 -31.99 27.03
C LEU A 118 37.56 -32.95 27.97
N ALA A 119 37.85 -34.16 27.47
CA ALA A 119 38.63 -35.12 28.24
C ALA A 119 40.03 -34.53 28.53
N PRO A 120 40.64 -34.82 29.70
CA PRO A 120 41.88 -34.18 30.16
C PRO A 120 43.03 -34.20 29.14
N GLY A 121 43.09 -35.21 28.26
CA GLY A 121 44.11 -35.34 27.20
C GLY A 121 43.92 -34.43 25.97
N PHE A 122 42.82 -33.70 25.86
CA PHE A 122 42.56 -32.73 24.77
C PHE A 122 42.71 -31.27 25.22
N SER A 123 43.08 -31.04 26.49
CA SER A 123 43.29 -29.72 27.07
C SER A 123 44.41 -28.91 26.39
N GLU A 124 45.36 -29.59 25.73
CA GLU A 124 46.46 -28.96 24.98
C GLU A 124 46.00 -28.26 23.70
N ILE A 125 44.86 -28.66 23.12
CA ILE A 125 44.34 -28.08 21.86
C ILE A 125 43.59 -26.76 22.11
N SER A 126 43.04 -26.57 23.32
CA SER A 126 42.16 -25.43 23.63
C SER A 126 42.87 -24.20 24.20
N GLY A 127 44.21 -24.17 24.23
CA GLY A 127 44.96 -22.97 24.57
C GLY A 127 44.74 -22.43 25.98
N GLY A 128 45.08 -23.23 26.99
CA GLY A 128 45.47 -22.81 28.35
C GLY A 128 44.37 -22.28 29.29
N ASP A 129 43.95 -23.09 30.26
CA ASP A 129 44.28 -22.98 31.69
C ASP A 129 43.72 -24.22 32.42
N THR A 130 44.19 -24.53 33.63
CA THR A 130 43.96 -25.80 34.37
C THR A 130 42.56 -25.97 35.00
N GLU A 131 41.50 -25.48 34.37
CA GLU A 131 40.12 -25.81 34.73
C GLU A 131 39.49 -26.64 33.60
N LEU A 132 38.57 -27.55 33.92
CA LEU A 132 37.91 -28.43 32.93
C LEU A 132 37.43 -27.62 31.72
N ASN A 133 38.19 -27.66 30.62
CA ASN A 133 37.91 -26.86 29.43
C ASN A 133 36.60 -27.32 28.82
N SER A 134 35.55 -26.54 29.10
CA SER A 134 34.21 -26.79 28.62
C SER A 134 34.01 -26.10 27.28
N MET A 135 33.62 -26.85 26.26
CA MET A 135 33.34 -26.34 24.92
C MET A 135 31.86 -26.50 24.60
N TRP A 136 31.29 -25.53 23.90
CA TRP A 136 29.93 -25.65 23.38
C TRP A 136 29.93 -26.42 22.07
N GLU A 137 29.16 -27.49 21.99
CA GLU A 137 29.00 -28.28 20.77
C GLU A 137 27.52 -28.51 20.46
N TRP A 138 27.22 -28.69 19.18
CA TRP A 138 25.88 -29.00 18.71
C TRP A 138 25.66 -30.49 18.69
N TYR A 139 24.61 -30.92 19.39
CA TYR A 139 24.19 -32.30 19.48
C TYR A 139 22.89 -32.50 18.70
N ALA A 140 22.86 -33.51 17.83
CA ALA A 140 21.63 -33.95 17.16
C ALA A 140 20.95 -35.03 17.99
N ALA A 141 19.64 -34.89 18.24
CA ALA A 141 18.88 -35.92 18.93
C ALA A 141 18.93 -37.26 18.15
N PRO A 142 19.11 -38.40 18.84
CA PRO A 142 19.33 -39.70 18.19
C PRO A 142 18.06 -40.26 17.55
N GLN A 143 16.89 -39.72 17.90
CA GLN A 143 15.58 -40.11 17.39
C GLN A 143 14.75 -38.86 17.08
N SER A 144 13.73 -39.00 16.23
CA SER A 144 12.74 -37.93 16.05
C SER A 144 12.04 -37.64 17.37
N THR A 145 11.88 -36.36 17.69
CA THR A 145 11.23 -35.93 18.92
C THR A 145 9.71 -35.84 18.78
N ASN A 146 9.23 -35.72 17.54
CA ASN A 146 7.82 -35.68 17.21
C ASN A 146 7.60 -36.22 15.79
N THR A 147 6.48 -36.92 15.59
CA THR A 147 6.04 -37.41 14.28
C THR A 147 4.53 -37.15 14.17
N VAL A 148 4.12 -36.37 13.18
CA VAL A 148 2.72 -36.03 12.92
C VAL A 148 2.32 -36.54 11.54
N LEU A 149 1.14 -37.16 11.45
CA LEU A 149 0.61 -37.74 10.22
C LEU A 149 -0.64 -36.98 9.80
N SER A 150 -0.73 -36.62 8.52
CA SER A 150 -1.96 -36.13 7.93
C SER A 150 -2.98 -37.26 7.77
N PRO A 151 -4.28 -36.93 7.60
CA PRO A 151 -5.27 -37.88 7.11
C PRO A 151 -4.82 -38.56 5.82
N VAL A 152 -5.34 -39.76 5.59
CA VAL A 152 -5.10 -40.52 4.36
C VAL A 152 -5.57 -39.70 3.16
N ASN A 153 -4.79 -39.71 2.08
CA ASN A 153 -4.98 -38.95 0.85
C ASN A 153 -4.99 -37.42 1.07
N THR A 154 -4.35 -36.95 2.14
CA THR A 154 -4.01 -35.53 2.31
C THR A 154 -2.51 -35.35 2.12
N THR A 155 -2.10 -34.43 1.24
CA THR A 155 -0.68 -34.11 1.05
C THR A 155 -0.45 -32.60 1.03
N ILE A 156 0.70 -32.17 1.56
CA ILE A 156 1.21 -30.82 1.39
C ILE A 156 1.83 -30.72 0.01
N GLN A 157 1.42 -29.70 -0.75
CA GLN A 157 1.94 -29.42 -2.09
C GLN A 157 2.96 -28.28 -2.07
N ALA A 158 2.77 -27.31 -1.17
CA ALA A 158 3.66 -26.19 -0.96
C ALA A 158 3.62 -25.78 0.51
N LEU A 159 4.75 -25.29 1.03
CA LEU A 159 4.89 -24.86 2.41
C LEU A 159 5.78 -23.60 2.47
N GLN A 160 5.30 -22.57 3.13
CA GLN A 160 6.03 -21.34 3.41
C GLN A 160 6.05 -21.09 4.93
N PRO A 161 7.20 -21.29 5.61
CA PRO A 161 7.35 -20.93 7.01
C PRO A 161 7.16 -19.42 7.24
N LEU A 162 6.54 -19.06 8.37
CA LEU A 162 6.25 -17.68 8.78
C LEU A 162 7.07 -17.35 10.04
N HIS A 163 8.40 -17.25 9.87
CA HIS A 163 9.34 -17.11 11.00
C HIS A 163 9.18 -15.83 11.81
N SER A 164 8.55 -14.78 11.26
CA SER A 164 8.25 -13.53 11.98
C SER A 164 7.16 -13.67 13.04
N ILE A 165 6.39 -14.76 13.01
CA ILE A 165 5.21 -14.93 13.86
C ILE A 165 5.55 -15.81 15.06
N PRO A 166 5.45 -15.33 16.31
CA PRO A 166 5.55 -16.19 17.50
C PRO A 166 4.48 -17.30 17.46
N PRO A 167 4.81 -18.56 17.81
CA PRO A 167 6.05 -19.04 18.42
C PRO A 167 7.17 -19.45 17.44
N HIS A 168 7.18 -18.93 16.22
CA HIS A 168 8.15 -19.17 15.14
C HIS A 168 8.09 -20.58 14.54
N SER A 169 6.96 -21.27 14.72
CA SER A 169 6.67 -22.59 14.16
C SER A 169 5.53 -22.59 13.14
N LEU A 170 4.85 -21.45 12.95
CA LEU A 170 3.72 -21.36 12.02
C LEU A 170 4.20 -21.33 10.57
N ALA A 171 3.43 -21.96 9.70
CA ALA A 171 3.64 -21.98 8.26
C ALA A 171 2.32 -21.86 7.52
N LEU A 172 2.36 -21.29 6.32
CA LEU A 172 1.27 -21.31 5.37
C LEU A 172 1.50 -22.46 4.38
N ALA A 173 0.48 -23.29 4.17
CA ALA A 173 0.59 -24.48 3.33
C ALA A 173 -0.54 -24.55 2.31
N VAL A 174 -0.27 -25.19 1.17
CA VAL A 174 -1.29 -25.70 0.26
C VAL A 174 -1.43 -27.18 0.51
N ILE A 175 -2.61 -27.60 0.95
CA ILE A 175 -2.94 -29.01 1.13
C ILE A 175 -3.91 -29.46 0.03
N SER A 176 -3.71 -30.67 -0.49
CA SER A 176 -4.74 -31.37 -1.24
C SER A 176 -5.49 -32.31 -0.32
N SER A 177 -6.80 -32.19 -0.31
CA SER A 177 -7.74 -33.01 0.46
C SER A 177 -8.10 -34.30 -0.29
N PRO A 178 -8.68 -35.31 0.40
CA PRO A 178 -9.03 -36.60 -0.21
C PRO A 178 -10.06 -36.51 -1.34
N ASP A 179 -10.89 -35.47 -1.32
CA ASP A 179 -11.88 -35.17 -2.37
C ASP A 179 -11.26 -34.50 -3.61
N GLY A 180 -9.93 -34.35 -3.65
CA GLY A 180 -9.18 -33.71 -4.72
C GLY A 180 -9.24 -32.18 -4.67
N THR A 181 -9.88 -31.59 -3.66
CA THR A 181 -9.89 -30.14 -3.47
C THR A 181 -8.54 -29.69 -2.91
N ARG A 182 -8.12 -28.48 -3.29
CA ARG A 182 -6.92 -27.85 -2.74
C ARG A 182 -7.36 -26.71 -1.85
N ALA A 183 -6.72 -26.58 -0.70
CA ALA A 183 -6.97 -25.50 0.23
C ALA A 183 -5.65 -24.92 0.72
N ARG A 184 -5.63 -23.60 0.87
CA ARG A 184 -4.61 -22.91 1.65
C ARG A 184 -5.00 -23.00 3.12
N VAL A 185 -4.05 -23.35 3.97
CA VAL A 185 -4.23 -23.53 5.42
C VAL A 185 -3.00 -23.03 6.17
N HIS A 186 -3.19 -22.67 7.43
CA HIS A 186 -2.10 -22.50 8.38
C HIS A 186 -1.80 -23.82 9.08
N LEU A 187 -0.52 -24.11 9.28
CA LEU A 187 -0.01 -25.27 10.00
C LEU A 187 0.96 -24.80 11.07
N ASP A 188 0.79 -25.30 12.30
CA ASP A 188 1.82 -25.23 13.32
C ASP A 188 2.75 -26.44 13.19
N LEU A 189 3.99 -26.19 12.75
CA LEU A 189 5.00 -27.21 12.55
C LEU A 189 5.52 -27.82 13.88
N ALA A 190 5.23 -27.18 15.02
CA ALA A 190 5.53 -27.71 16.35
C ALA A 190 4.36 -28.50 16.97
N ALA A 191 3.18 -28.53 16.33
CA ALA A 191 2.02 -29.21 16.85
C ALA A 191 2.27 -30.72 17.02
N LYS A 192 1.61 -31.34 18.01
CA LYS A 192 1.68 -32.79 18.25
C LYS A 192 0.69 -33.60 17.40
N GLN A 193 -0.23 -32.91 16.74
CA GLN A 193 -1.31 -33.49 15.96
C GLN A 193 -1.55 -32.68 14.69
N TRP A 194 -2.10 -33.33 13.66
CA TRP A 194 -2.45 -32.66 12.42
C TRP A 194 -3.69 -31.80 12.62
N ASN A 195 -3.50 -30.48 12.73
CA ASN A 195 -4.57 -29.53 12.97
C ASN A 195 -4.42 -28.28 12.09
N PRO A 196 -4.74 -28.38 10.79
CA PRO A 196 -4.75 -27.21 9.92
C PRO A 196 -5.84 -26.22 10.33
N THR A 197 -5.54 -24.93 10.26
CA THR A 197 -6.49 -23.84 10.51
C THR A 197 -6.64 -22.95 9.28
N GLY A 198 -7.73 -22.19 9.19
CA GLY A 198 -7.94 -21.23 8.09
C GLY A 198 -8.07 -21.88 6.71
N HIS A 199 -9.08 -22.73 6.51
CA HIS A 199 -9.31 -23.42 5.24
C HIS A 199 -9.87 -22.49 4.16
N HIS A 200 -9.02 -22.14 3.18
CA HIS A 200 -9.41 -21.34 2.02
C HIS A 200 -9.29 -22.16 0.74
N PRO A 201 -10.41 -22.52 0.07
CA PRO A 201 -10.37 -23.35 -1.13
C PRO A 201 -9.67 -22.61 -2.29
N ILE A 202 -8.80 -23.32 -2.99
CA ILE A 202 -8.06 -22.84 -4.17
C ILE A 202 -8.70 -23.49 -5.40
N LYS A 203 -9.10 -22.67 -6.37
CA LYS A 203 -9.69 -23.14 -7.62
C LYS A 203 -8.73 -22.93 -8.79
N GLY A 204 -8.73 -23.86 -9.74
CA GLY A 204 -8.08 -23.69 -11.04
C GLY A 204 -6.56 -23.94 -11.09
N ILE A 205 -5.93 -24.29 -9.97
CA ILE A 205 -4.54 -24.76 -9.94
C ILE A 205 -4.51 -26.25 -10.30
N ARG A 206 -3.69 -26.63 -11.30
CA ARG A 206 -3.67 -28.00 -11.84
C ARG A 206 -2.34 -28.72 -11.62
N GLY A 207 -1.21 -28.01 -11.62
CA GLY A 207 0.10 -28.61 -11.50
C GLY A 207 0.39 -29.16 -10.11
N ASP A 208 1.36 -30.07 -10.04
CA ASP A 208 1.65 -30.86 -8.83
C ASP A 208 2.61 -30.15 -7.86
N PHE A 209 3.29 -29.10 -8.31
CA PHE A 209 4.31 -28.37 -7.55
C PHE A 209 4.04 -26.86 -7.56
N PRO A 210 2.96 -26.40 -6.90
CA PRO A 210 2.74 -24.97 -6.74
C PRO A 210 3.82 -24.36 -5.84
N SER A 211 4.08 -23.08 -6.03
CA SER A 211 4.88 -22.25 -5.12
C SER A 211 3.98 -21.25 -4.40
N LEU A 212 4.39 -20.86 -3.19
CA LEU A 212 3.69 -19.88 -2.38
C LEU A 212 4.49 -18.58 -2.34
N VAL A 213 3.81 -17.48 -2.63
CA VAL A 213 4.34 -16.13 -2.42
C VAL A 213 3.41 -15.41 -1.45
N VAL A 214 3.93 -14.96 -0.32
CA VAL A 214 3.17 -14.27 0.72
C VAL A 214 3.46 -12.78 0.68
N SER A 215 2.44 -11.96 0.95
CA SER A 215 2.64 -10.54 1.17
C SER A 215 3.19 -10.30 2.58
N GLN A 216 3.75 -9.11 2.81
CA GLN A 216 4.30 -8.70 4.10
C GLN A 216 3.29 -8.84 5.26
N GLY A 217 2.01 -8.54 5.03
CA GLY A 217 0.97 -8.65 6.04
C GLY A 217 0.77 -10.11 6.44
N ALA A 218 0.65 -10.99 5.44
CA ALA A 218 0.52 -12.43 5.65
C ALA A 218 1.76 -13.05 6.31
N GLU A 219 2.96 -12.57 5.96
CA GLU A 219 4.23 -12.97 6.59
C GLU A 219 4.25 -12.67 8.10
N ARG A 220 3.59 -11.59 8.52
CA ARG A 220 3.46 -11.17 9.94
C ARG A 220 2.25 -11.76 10.65
N GLY A 221 1.48 -12.62 10.00
CA GLY A 221 0.22 -13.15 10.55
C GLY A 221 -0.89 -12.12 10.66
N GLN A 222 -0.69 -10.95 10.04
CA GLN A 222 -1.71 -9.91 9.90
C GLN A 222 -2.49 -10.13 8.61
N LEU A 223 -3.48 -9.28 8.38
CA LEU A 223 -4.26 -9.30 7.14
C LEU A 223 -3.34 -9.00 5.94
N GLY A 224 -3.41 -9.84 4.91
CA GLY A 224 -2.63 -9.67 3.68
C GLY A 224 -3.07 -10.63 2.58
N LEU A 225 -2.19 -10.83 1.61
CA LEU A 225 -2.43 -11.68 0.45
C LEU A 225 -1.44 -12.83 0.38
N CYS A 226 -1.83 -13.88 -0.32
CA CYS A 226 -0.91 -14.92 -0.75
C CYS A 226 -1.29 -15.39 -2.15
N ALA A 227 -0.27 -15.48 -3.01
CA ALA A 227 -0.37 -16.05 -4.33
C ALA A 227 0.10 -17.51 -4.31
N VAL A 228 -0.70 -18.37 -4.92
CA VAL A 228 -0.33 -19.74 -5.26
C VAL A 228 0.03 -19.74 -6.74
N VAL A 229 1.31 -19.92 -7.04
CA VAL A 229 1.84 -19.83 -8.41
C VAL A 229 2.21 -21.22 -8.90
N ASP A 230 1.52 -21.66 -9.96
CA ASP A 230 1.78 -22.91 -10.67
C ASP A 230 2.32 -22.58 -12.08
N GLN A 231 2.90 -23.57 -12.76
CA GLN A 231 3.49 -23.45 -14.10
C GLN A 231 2.53 -22.87 -15.15
N TYR A 232 1.23 -23.07 -14.95
CA TYR A 232 0.20 -22.68 -15.92
C TYR A 232 -0.70 -21.53 -15.46
N ARG A 233 -0.86 -21.33 -14.14
CA ARG A 233 -1.80 -20.37 -13.56
C ARG A 233 -1.33 -19.89 -12.19
N SER A 234 -1.68 -18.65 -11.87
CA SER A 234 -1.55 -18.09 -10.52
C SER A 234 -2.93 -17.86 -9.92
N HIS A 235 -3.08 -18.17 -8.63
CA HIS A 235 -4.27 -17.86 -7.85
C HIS A 235 -3.89 -16.95 -6.69
N LEU A 236 -4.33 -15.70 -6.74
CA LEU A 236 -4.20 -14.74 -5.64
C LEU A 236 -5.42 -14.85 -4.72
N GLY A 237 -5.20 -14.90 -3.42
CA GLY A 237 -6.31 -14.87 -2.46
C GLY A 237 -5.90 -14.31 -1.11
N PRO A 238 -6.87 -13.88 -0.30
CA PRO A 238 -6.60 -13.17 0.94
C PRO A 238 -6.27 -14.11 2.12
N VAL A 239 -5.29 -13.75 2.93
CA VAL A 239 -4.90 -14.48 4.14
C VAL A 239 -5.48 -13.74 5.32
N ASN A 240 -6.37 -14.41 6.05
CA ASN A 240 -6.92 -13.87 7.28
C ASN A 240 -5.84 -13.73 8.35
N LYS A 241 -6.07 -12.79 9.27
CA LYS A 241 -5.26 -12.68 10.46
C LYS A 241 -5.28 -13.99 11.26
N LEU A 242 -4.14 -14.32 11.87
CA LEU A 242 -4.04 -15.35 12.89
C LEU A 242 -4.47 -14.83 14.27
N ASP A 243 -5.08 -15.70 15.07
CA ASP A 243 -5.46 -15.36 16.44
C ASP A 243 -4.23 -14.96 17.28
N GLU A 244 -4.46 -14.13 18.29
CA GLU A 244 -3.44 -13.70 19.28
C GLU A 244 -2.24 -12.90 18.72
N GLN A 245 -2.27 -12.48 17.45
CA GLN A 245 -1.20 -11.63 16.92
C GLN A 245 -1.20 -10.24 17.57
N PRO A 246 0.00 -9.71 17.90
CA PRO A 246 0.14 -8.42 18.54
C PRO A 246 -0.45 -7.32 17.66
N LEU A 247 -1.12 -6.37 18.30
CA LEU A 247 -1.69 -5.20 17.65
C LEU A 247 -0.94 -3.95 18.10
N LEU A 248 -0.82 -2.98 17.21
CA LEU A 248 -0.30 -1.68 17.60
C LEU A 248 -1.35 -0.92 18.40
N GLY A 249 -0.95 -0.53 19.63
CA GLY A 249 -1.80 0.13 20.60
C GLY A 249 -2.78 -0.80 21.33
N GLU A 250 -3.44 -0.26 22.35
CA GLU A 250 -4.39 -1.03 23.18
C GLU A 250 -5.78 -1.10 22.54
N LEU A 251 -6.49 -2.19 22.83
CA LEU A 251 -7.91 -2.37 22.52
C LEU A 251 -8.63 -2.79 23.80
N PRO A 252 -9.85 -2.27 24.05
CA PRO A 252 -10.68 -2.73 25.16
C PRO A 252 -10.94 -4.24 25.04
N GLN A 253 -11.00 -4.94 26.17
CA GLN A 253 -11.41 -6.36 26.19
C GLN A 253 -12.85 -6.56 25.68
N SER A 254 -13.68 -5.52 25.76
CA SER A 254 -15.05 -5.47 25.26
C SER A 254 -15.16 -5.16 23.76
N ALA A 255 -14.03 -5.01 23.04
CA ALA A 255 -14.05 -4.64 21.63
C ALA A 255 -14.79 -5.68 20.78
N SER A 256 -15.61 -5.20 19.86
CA SER A 256 -16.33 -6.05 18.90
C SER A 256 -15.36 -6.75 17.94
N ASP A 257 -15.81 -7.81 17.28
CA ASP A 257 -14.96 -8.50 16.31
C ASP A 257 -14.64 -7.61 15.09
N THR A 258 -15.56 -6.70 14.72
CA THR A 258 -15.34 -5.67 13.70
C THR A 258 -14.23 -4.69 14.11
N GLU A 259 -14.25 -4.21 15.36
CA GLU A 259 -13.21 -3.31 15.89
C GLU A 259 -11.84 -3.99 15.96
N LYS A 260 -11.80 -5.26 16.41
CA LYS A 260 -10.57 -6.05 16.39
C LYS A 260 -10.05 -6.16 14.97
N TYR A 261 -10.90 -6.53 14.01
CA TYR A 261 -10.49 -6.67 12.61
C TYR A 261 -10.00 -5.34 12.01
N ALA A 262 -10.66 -4.23 12.32
CA ALA A 262 -10.26 -2.90 11.88
C ALA A 262 -8.88 -2.52 12.42
N ALA A 263 -8.62 -2.81 13.69
CA ALA A 263 -7.33 -2.56 14.30
C ALA A 263 -6.19 -3.40 13.70
N CYS A 264 -6.51 -4.59 13.19
CA CYS A 264 -5.53 -5.45 12.50
C CYS A 264 -5.15 -4.85 11.14
N ALA A 265 -6.15 -4.41 10.38
CA ALA A 265 -5.91 -3.71 9.12
C ALA A 265 -5.08 -2.44 9.33
N ALA A 266 -5.44 -1.61 10.32
CA ALA A 266 -4.69 -0.41 10.70
C ALA A 266 -3.26 -0.73 11.14
N THR A 267 -3.06 -1.79 11.94
CA THR A 267 -1.73 -2.25 12.36
C THR A 267 -0.87 -2.63 11.14
N SER A 268 -1.43 -3.39 10.19
CA SER A 268 -0.72 -3.82 8.98
C SER A 268 -0.31 -2.62 8.12
N ILE A 269 -1.21 -1.64 7.94
CA ILE A 269 -0.94 -0.41 7.17
C ILE A 269 0.16 0.43 7.84
N ILE A 270 0.08 0.67 9.16
CA ILE A 270 1.09 1.47 9.88
C ILE A 270 2.46 0.79 9.85
N LEU A 271 2.51 -0.54 10.02
CA LEU A 271 3.78 -1.28 9.96
C LEU A 271 4.40 -1.29 8.55
N ALA A 272 3.59 -1.23 7.50
CA ALA A 272 4.08 -1.10 6.13
C ALA A 272 4.61 0.31 5.88
N GLU A 273 3.88 1.34 6.31
CA GLU A 273 4.31 2.75 6.17
C GLU A 273 5.63 3.01 6.93
N ARG A 274 5.81 2.45 8.13
CA ARG A 274 7.08 2.55 8.89
C ARG A 274 8.29 1.95 8.19
N GLN A 275 8.08 1.10 7.20
CA GLN A 275 9.14 0.38 6.50
C GLN A 275 9.25 0.82 5.04
N ASP A 276 8.54 1.89 4.66
CA ASP A 276 8.45 2.37 3.28
C ASP A 276 7.99 1.28 2.31
N THR A 277 7.09 0.40 2.76
CA THR A 277 6.51 -0.68 1.95
C THR A 277 5.04 -0.44 1.60
N ASN A 278 4.61 -0.99 0.47
CA ASN A 278 3.26 -0.76 -0.06
C ASN A 278 2.21 -1.61 0.68
N TRP A 279 1.18 -0.99 1.25
CA TRP A 279 0.06 -1.64 1.97
C TRP A 279 -1.17 -1.99 1.09
N SER A 280 -1.05 -1.97 -0.24
CA SER A 280 -2.11 -2.37 -1.19
C SER A 280 -2.69 -3.75 -0.90
N ASP A 281 -1.83 -4.66 -0.44
CA ASP A 281 -2.21 -6.03 -0.12
C ASP A 281 -3.30 -6.08 0.96
N VAL A 282 -3.23 -5.20 1.96
CA VAL A 282 -4.25 -5.08 3.00
C VAL A 282 -5.59 -4.65 2.41
N ILE A 283 -5.61 -3.66 1.52
CA ILE A 283 -6.84 -3.14 0.90
C ILE A 283 -7.50 -4.20 0.03
N HIS A 284 -6.73 -4.90 -0.82
CA HIS A 284 -7.27 -5.98 -1.63
C HIS A 284 -7.73 -7.18 -0.79
N ALA A 285 -7.04 -7.47 0.31
CA ALA A 285 -7.50 -8.48 1.25
C ALA A 285 -8.84 -8.11 1.88
N LEU A 286 -9.00 -6.84 2.30
CA LEU A 286 -10.26 -6.30 2.83
C LEU A 286 -11.38 -6.36 1.79
N GLU A 287 -11.12 -5.97 0.55
CA GLU A 287 -12.09 -6.01 -0.55
C GLU A 287 -12.62 -7.44 -0.78
N ALA A 288 -11.73 -8.43 -0.69
CA ALA A 288 -12.07 -9.84 -0.91
C ALA A 288 -12.83 -10.49 0.25
N ILE A 289 -12.61 -10.04 1.50
CA ILE A 289 -13.16 -10.69 2.71
C ILE A 289 -14.40 -9.97 3.24
N LEU A 290 -14.43 -8.63 3.17
CA LEU A 290 -15.41 -7.83 3.89
C LEU A 290 -16.77 -7.78 3.14
N PRO A 291 -17.87 -8.27 3.75
CA PRO A 291 -19.18 -8.21 3.12
C PRO A 291 -19.70 -6.77 3.03
N ALA A 292 -20.53 -6.49 2.02
CA ALA A 292 -21.05 -5.15 1.76
C ALA A 292 -21.80 -4.53 2.95
N SER A 293 -22.52 -5.35 3.74
CA SER A 293 -23.28 -4.91 4.91
C SER A 293 -22.42 -4.34 6.05
N SER A 294 -21.16 -4.76 6.17
CA SER A 294 -20.27 -4.37 7.27
C SER A 294 -19.37 -3.18 6.93
N ARG A 295 -19.37 -2.71 5.67
CA ARG A 295 -18.46 -1.67 5.18
C ARG A 295 -18.68 -0.31 5.85
N GLY A 296 -19.94 0.06 6.07
CA GLY A 296 -20.30 1.37 6.63
C GLY A 296 -19.77 1.61 8.04
N GLU A 297 -19.80 0.58 8.89
CA GLU A 297 -19.25 0.64 10.25
C GLU A 297 -17.72 0.43 10.25
N PHE A 298 -17.23 -0.44 9.38
CA PHE A 298 -15.82 -0.83 9.36
C PHE A 298 -14.87 0.28 8.89
N ILE A 299 -15.24 1.03 7.85
CA ILE A 299 -14.35 2.06 7.27
C ILE A 299 -13.99 3.15 8.29
N PRO A 300 -14.95 3.78 9.02
CA PRO A 300 -14.62 4.75 10.06
C PRO A 300 -13.73 4.18 11.15
N LEU A 301 -13.94 2.93 11.57
CA LEU A 301 -13.13 2.27 12.61
C LEU A 301 -11.66 2.10 12.19
N VAL A 302 -11.42 1.67 10.95
CA VAL A 302 -10.06 1.55 10.41
C VAL A 302 -9.39 2.91 10.33
N LEU A 303 -10.09 3.90 9.77
CA LEU A 303 -9.55 5.24 9.58
C LEU A 303 -9.27 5.95 10.90
N GLN A 304 -10.16 5.86 11.88
CA GLN A 304 -9.93 6.36 13.24
C GLN A 304 -8.68 5.73 13.86
N ARG A 305 -8.53 4.40 13.73
CA ARG A 305 -7.37 3.73 14.31
C ARG A 305 -6.06 4.14 13.62
N ILE A 306 -6.07 4.33 12.30
CA ILE A 306 -4.91 4.83 11.56
C ILE A 306 -4.59 6.26 11.98
N TYR A 307 -5.60 7.12 12.10
CA TYR A 307 -5.45 8.49 12.58
C TYR A 307 -4.78 8.53 13.97
N ASP A 308 -5.27 7.74 14.93
CA ASP A 308 -4.74 7.68 16.29
C ASP A 308 -3.32 7.10 16.36
N LEU A 309 -2.99 6.14 15.50
CA LEU A 309 -1.67 5.52 15.45
C LEU A 309 -0.65 6.42 14.76
N ALA A 310 -1.03 7.06 13.65
CA ALA A 310 -0.18 8.00 12.93
C ALA A 310 0.16 9.22 13.78
N ALA A 311 -0.78 9.72 14.60
CA ALA A 311 -0.52 10.81 15.56
C ALA A 311 0.63 10.52 16.55
N LYS A 312 0.92 9.23 16.81
CA LYS A 312 1.97 8.81 17.76
C LYS A 312 3.33 8.62 17.07
N GLU A 313 3.37 8.69 15.74
CA GLU A 313 4.56 8.41 14.95
C GLU A 313 5.12 9.71 14.38
N ILE A 314 6.38 10.02 14.71
CA ILE A 314 7.02 11.29 14.32
C ILE A 314 7.25 11.38 12.81
N HIS A 315 7.49 10.24 12.16
CA HIS A 315 7.89 10.17 10.75
C HIS A 315 6.71 10.03 9.78
N ILE A 316 5.48 9.95 10.30
CA ILE A 316 4.29 9.75 9.47
C ILE A 316 3.48 11.04 9.47
N ASP A 317 3.32 11.65 8.30
CA ASP A 317 2.32 12.71 8.15
C ASP A 317 0.93 12.08 8.24
N GLN A 318 0.23 12.43 9.33
CA GLN A 318 -1.07 11.91 9.67
C GLN A 318 -2.13 12.23 8.60
N LEU A 319 -2.16 13.45 8.08
CA LEU A 319 -3.15 13.87 7.09
C LEU A 319 -2.88 13.14 5.76
N HIS A 320 -1.63 13.13 5.33
CA HIS A 320 -1.21 12.46 4.09
C HIS A 320 -1.53 10.96 4.12
N LEU A 321 -1.19 10.24 5.20
CA LEU A 321 -1.49 8.81 5.29
C LEU A 321 -3.00 8.54 5.35
N VAL A 322 -3.75 9.27 6.17
CA VAL A 322 -5.20 9.08 6.31
C VAL A 322 -5.91 9.34 4.99
N SER A 323 -5.55 10.40 4.26
CA SER A 323 -6.15 10.69 2.94
C SER A 323 -5.81 9.62 1.90
N ARG A 324 -4.57 9.10 1.86
CA ARG A 324 -4.22 7.97 0.96
C ARG A 324 -5.05 6.72 1.26
N VAL A 325 -5.23 6.39 2.54
CA VAL A 325 -6.02 5.23 2.95
C VAL A 325 -7.51 5.45 2.68
N GLN A 326 -8.04 6.65 2.89
CA GLN A 326 -9.41 7.03 2.51
C GLN A 326 -9.66 6.77 1.04
N ILE A 327 -8.80 7.28 0.15
CA ILE A 327 -8.90 7.05 -1.30
C ILE A 327 -8.90 5.55 -1.61
N ALA A 328 -7.99 4.78 -1.00
CA ALA A 328 -7.87 3.35 -1.26
C ALA A 328 -9.12 2.57 -0.80
N LEU A 329 -9.65 2.84 0.40
CA LEU A 329 -10.85 2.20 0.92
C LEU A 329 -12.10 2.62 0.13
N PHE A 330 -12.27 3.91 -0.14
CA PHE A 330 -13.41 4.42 -0.89
C PHE A 330 -13.40 3.93 -2.35
N SER A 331 -12.23 3.80 -2.97
CA SER A 331 -12.09 3.17 -4.28
C SER A 331 -12.49 1.70 -4.25
N ALA A 332 -11.89 0.92 -3.34
CA ALA A 332 -12.14 -0.52 -3.23
C ALA A 332 -13.63 -0.83 -2.95
N PHE A 333 -14.29 0.02 -2.17
CA PHE A 333 -15.68 -0.16 -1.79
C PHE A 333 -16.69 0.64 -2.62
N LYS A 334 -16.23 1.41 -3.63
CA LYS A 334 -17.05 2.27 -4.50
C LYS A 334 -17.91 3.27 -3.70
N ASP A 335 -17.28 3.93 -2.73
CA ASP A 335 -17.91 4.92 -1.88
C ASP A 335 -18.02 6.28 -2.59
N ALA A 336 -19.13 7.00 -2.40
CA ALA A 336 -19.37 8.31 -3.01
C ALA A 336 -18.36 9.38 -2.56
N ARG A 337 -17.77 9.21 -1.37
CA ARG A 337 -16.77 10.14 -0.80
C ARG A 337 -15.43 10.13 -1.53
N LEU A 338 -15.20 9.22 -2.47
CA LEU A 338 -13.93 9.09 -3.20
C LEU A 338 -13.50 10.38 -3.89
N ALA A 339 -14.43 11.12 -4.50
CA ALA A 339 -14.12 12.35 -5.21
C ALA A 339 -13.58 13.42 -4.23
N LEU A 340 -14.30 13.66 -3.13
CA LEU A 340 -13.90 14.61 -2.09
C LEU A 340 -12.57 14.22 -1.44
N ALA A 341 -12.38 12.94 -1.12
CA ALA A 341 -11.12 12.43 -0.56
C ALA A 341 -9.94 12.68 -1.50
N THR A 342 -10.16 12.50 -2.80
CA THR A 342 -9.13 12.72 -3.83
C THR A 342 -8.82 14.21 -3.99
N ASP A 343 -9.83 15.07 -4.01
CA ASP A 343 -9.66 16.52 -4.06
C ASP A 343 -8.86 17.04 -2.85
N ILE A 344 -9.21 16.60 -1.63
CA ILE A 344 -8.47 16.95 -0.40
C ILE A 344 -7.00 16.53 -0.48
N PHE A 345 -6.74 15.27 -0.86
CA PHE A 345 -5.39 14.76 -0.98
C PHE A 345 -4.58 15.54 -2.03
N ARG A 346 -5.18 15.79 -3.19
CA ARG A 346 -4.56 16.54 -4.29
C ARG A 346 -4.30 18.00 -3.92
N LEU A 347 -5.16 18.64 -3.13
CA LEU A 347 -4.92 19.98 -2.60
C LEU A 347 -3.72 19.99 -1.64
N ASN A 348 -3.56 18.97 -0.80
CA ASN A 348 -2.38 18.83 0.06
C ASN A 348 -1.09 18.67 -0.77
N GLU A 349 -1.13 17.79 -1.77
CA GLU A 349 -0.02 17.57 -2.70
C GLU A 349 0.34 18.84 -3.49
N ALA A 350 -0.66 19.59 -3.95
CA ALA A 350 -0.45 20.88 -4.60
C ALA A 350 0.25 21.87 -3.67
N SER A 351 -0.17 21.95 -2.40
CA SER A 351 0.46 22.82 -1.40
C SER A 351 1.92 22.44 -1.16
N GLU A 352 2.23 21.15 -1.02
CA GLU A 352 3.60 20.67 -0.83
C GLU A 352 4.47 20.94 -2.06
N LEU A 353 3.92 20.72 -3.26
CA LEU A 353 4.65 20.95 -4.50
C LEU A 353 5.00 22.42 -4.67
N VAL A 354 4.07 23.33 -4.38
CA VAL A 354 4.32 24.78 -4.43
C VAL A 354 5.42 25.17 -3.42
N ASP A 355 5.38 24.62 -2.21
CA ASP A 355 6.43 24.85 -1.20
C ASP A 355 7.81 24.32 -1.65
N ARG A 356 7.87 23.13 -2.26
CA ARG A 356 9.12 22.56 -2.77
C ARG A 356 9.71 23.36 -3.93
N CYS A 357 8.86 24.02 -4.72
CA CYS A 357 9.28 24.89 -5.82
C CYS A 357 9.60 26.32 -5.37
N ALA A 358 9.25 26.69 -4.14
CA ALA A 358 9.57 27.98 -3.55
C ALA A 358 11.01 28.02 -3.02
N THR A 359 11.64 29.18 -3.15
CA THR A 359 13.00 29.48 -2.69
C THR A 359 12.94 30.72 -1.82
N PHE A 360 13.45 30.61 -0.60
CA PHE A 360 13.49 31.71 0.36
C PHE A 360 14.84 32.41 0.24
N GLN A 361 14.82 33.69 -0.13
CA GLN A 361 16.04 34.49 -0.20
C GLN A 361 16.39 35.07 1.19
N ASP A 362 17.65 35.45 1.36
CA ASP A 362 18.17 36.02 2.62
C ASP A 362 17.47 37.32 3.05
N ASP A 363 16.84 38.02 2.10
CA ASP A 363 16.06 39.24 2.34
C ASP A 363 14.61 38.96 2.76
N GLY A 364 14.22 37.69 2.88
CA GLY A 364 12.86 37.25 3.19
C GLY A 364 11.91 37.27 2.00
N SER A 365 12.39 37.58 0.78
CA SER A 365 11.57 37.45 -0.42
C SER A 365 11.39 35.99 -0.82
N ILE A 366 10.19 35.66 -1.28
CA ILE A 366 9.85 34.33 -1.80
C ILE A 366 9.99 34.39 -3.31
N THR A 367 10.89 33.58 -3.86
CA THR A 367 11.01 33.35 -5.31
C THR A 367 10.68 31.93 -5.68
N PHE A 368 10.44 31.65 -6.95
CA PHE A 368 10.11 30.30 -7.43
C PHE A 368 11.14 29.81 -8.44
N ASP A 369 11.33 28.49 -8.49
CA ASP A 369 12.11 27.86 -9.54
C ASP A 369 11.50 28.18 -10.92
N LEU A 370 12.29 28.81 -11.78
CA LEU A 370 11.83 29.30 -13.09
C LEU A 370 11.39 28.18 -14.03
N ASP A 371 11.86 26.96 -13.80
CA ASP A 371 11.51 25.80 -14.61
C ASP A 371 10.17 25.19 -14.16
N SER A 372 9.66 25.57 -12.98
CA SER A 372 8.38 25.09 -12.42
C SER A 372 7.18 25.99 -12.71
N ILE A 373 7.39 27.16 -13.33
CA ILE A 373 6.35 28.21 -13.45
C ILE A 373 5.09 27.74 -14.18
N TRP A 374 5.21 27.09 -15.34
CA TRP A 374 4.05 26.61 -16.09
C TRP A 374 3.26 25.53 -15.32
N PRO A 375 3.92 24.49 -14.77
CA PRO A 375 3.27 23.55 -13.85
C PRO A 375 2.58 24.22 -12.66
N LEU A 376 3.19 25.22 -12.05
CA LEU A 376 2.57 25.93 -10.92
C LEU A 376 1.33 26.72 -11.35
N ILE A 377 1.30 27.26 -12.57
CA ILE A 377 0.12 27.92 -13.13
C ILE A 377 -1.02 26.91 -13.34
N THR A 378 -0.73 25.71 -13.85
CA THR A 378 -1.76 24.68 -14.05
C THR A 378 -2.29 24.12 -12.71
N VAL A 379 -1.40 23.92 -11.73
CA VAL A 379 -1.78 23.57 -10.35
C VAL A 379 -2.67 24.67 -9.74
N PHE A 380 -2.34 25.94 -9.96
CA PHE A 380 -3.13 27.06 -9.46
C PHE A 380 -4.53 27.09 -10.06
N ASP A 381 -4.66 26.90 -11.38
CA ASP A 381 -5.96 26.86 -12.08
C ASP A 381 -6.86 25.75 -11.52
N TRP A 382 -6.32 24.53 -11.41
CA TRP A 382 -7.05 23.40 -10.83
C TRP A 382 -7.47 23.67 -9.38
N ALA A 383 -6.53 24.11 -8.54
CA ALA A 383 -6.78 24.29 -7.11
C ALA A 383 -7.83 25.37 -6.85
N ILE A 384 -7.79 26.49 -7.58
CA ILE A 384 -8.85 27.51 -7.49
C ILE A 384 -10.18 26.96 -7.99
N GLY A 385 -10.21 26.15 -9.04
CA GLY A 385 -11.43 25.49 -9.50
C GLY A 385 -12.11 24.65 -8.41
N VAL A 386 -11.32 23.84 -7.68
CA VAL A 386 -11.81 23.03 -6.55
C VAL A 386 -12.29 23.89 -5.39
N ILE A 387 -11.50 24.90 -5.00
CA ILE A 387 -11.85 25.82 -3.91
C ILE A 387 -13.12 26.63 -4.25
N ALA A 388 -13.23 27.10 -5.49
CA ALA A 388 -14.40 27.84 -5.99
C ALA A 388 -15.66 26.98 -5.97
N ARG A 389 -15.56 25.67 -6.21
CA ARG A 389 -16.69 24.73 -6.08
C ARG A 389 -17.22 24.70 -4.65
N ALA A 390 -16.35 24.61 -3.65
CA ALA A 390 -16.74 24.66 -2.24
C ALA A 390 -17.33 26.03 -1.86
N MET A 391 -16.79 27.14 -2.39
CA MET A 391 -17.32 28.49 -2.16
C MET A 391 -18.73 28.66 -2.76
N ARG A 392 -18.96 28.18 -3.99
CA ARG A 392 -20.28 28.18 -4.63
C ARG A 392 -21.30 27.41 -3.80
N GLU A 393 -20.93 26.23 -3.34
CA GLU A 393 -21.80 25.41 -2.51
C GLU A 393 -22.15 26.09 -1.18
N ALA A 394 -21.18 26.76 -0.54
CA ALA A 394 -21.45 27.55 0.67
C ALA A 394 -22.52 28.63 0.44
N ILE A 395 -22.47 29.32 -0.71
CA ILE A 395 -23.48 30.32 -1.07
C ILE A 395 -24.85 29.68 -1.33
N LEU A 396 -24.88 28.51 -1.99
CA LEU A 396 -26.12 27.78 -2.24
C LEU A 396 -26.78 27.27 -0.95
N VAL A 397 -25.98 26.78 0.00
CA VAL A 397 -26.46 26.37 1.33
C VAL A 397 -26.99 27.59 2.09
N GLY A 398 -26.30 28.73 2.05
CA GLY A 398 -26.77 29.98 2.64
C GLY A 398 -28.11 30.44 2.07
N ALA A 399 -28.24 30.49 0.74
CA ALA A 399 -29.49 30.86 0.09
C ALA A 399 -30.65 29.88 0.42
N SER A 400 -30.34 28.59 0.55
CA SER A 400 -31.32 27.58 0.94
C SER A 400 -31.79 27.75 2.39
N ALA A 401 -30.87 28.11 3.30
CA ALA A 401 -31.17 28.37 4.70
C ALA A 401 -32.11 29.58 4.84
N GLU A 402 -31.79 30.67 4.14
CA GLU A 402 -32.64 31.87 4.08
C GLU A 402 -34.04 31.57 3.55
N TRP A 403 -34.15 30.73 2.52
CA TRP A 403 -35.43 30.36 1.91
C TRP A 403 -36.30 29.48 2.82
N GLN A 404 -35.70 28.55 3.56
CA GLN A 404 -36.42 27.60 4.40
C GLN A 404 -36.82 28.18 5.77
N GLY A 405 -36.17 29.26 6.23
CA GLY A 405 -36.53 29.96 7.46
C GLY A 405 -36.18 29.21 8.76
N SER A 406 -35.49 28.07 8.68
CA SER A 406 -34.90 27.35 9.82
C SER A 406 -33.66 26.56 9.39
N ASP A 407 -32.57 26.67 10.14
CA ASP A 407 -31.31 25.95 9.88
C ASP A 407 -31.44 24.42 10.08
N ASP A 408 -32.43 23.98 10.86
CA ASP A 408 -32.64 22.56 11.23
C ASP A 408 -33.13 21.66 10.06
N SER A 409 -33.56 22.22 8.92
CA SER A 409 -34.08 21.46 7.77
C SER A 409 -33.15 21.35 6.56
N LEU A 410 -31.91 21.85 6.66
CA LEU A 410 -30.96 21.83 5.56
C LEU A 410 -30.52 20.40 5.23
N MET A 411 -31.02 19.88 4.11
CA MET A 411 -30.56 18.62 3.53
C MET A 411 -29.26 18.88 2.77
N ILE A 412 -28.13 18.78 3.47
CA ILE A 412 -26.79 18.90 2.88
C ILE A 412 -26.29 17.49 2.55
N ASP A 413 -25.70 17.33 1.36
CA ASP A 413 -25.04 16.09 1.00
C ASP A 413 -23.93 15.77 2.03
N PRO A 414 -23.91 14.57 2.63
CA PRO A 414 -22.81 14.17 3.52
C PRO A 414 -21.42 14.27 2.86
N CYS A 415 -21.32 14.20 1.52
CA CYS A 415 -20.06 14.27 0.76
C CYS A 415 -19.77 15.68 0.19
N SER A 416 -20.30 16.71 0.83
CA SER A 416 -20.26 18.10 0.35
C SER A 416 -18.84 18.72 0.37
N PRO A 417 -18.37 19.27 -0.77
CA PRO A 417 -17.15 20.10 -0.86
C PRO A 417 -17.05 21.24 0.17
N LEU A 418 -18.18 21.70 0.73
CA LEU A 418 -18.21 22.67 1.84
C LEU A 418 -17.31 22.27 3.03
N LEU A 419 -17.05 20.97 3.20
CA LEU A 419 -16.14 20.46 4.23
C LEU A 419 -14.74 21.10 4.15
N LEU A 420 -14.26 21.44 2.94
CA LEU A 420 -12.98 22.12 2.72
C LEU A 420 -12.90 23.47 3.43
N LEU A 421 -14.01 24.20 3.50
CA LEU A 421 -14.07 25.53 4.10
C LEU A 421 -14.40 25.48 5.59
N LEU A 422 -15.19 24.48 6.01
CA LEU A 422 -15.67 24.37 7.38
C LEU A 422 -14.66 23.72 8.32
N HIS A 423 -14.04 22.61 7.89
CA HIS A 423 -13.15 21.82 8.73
C HIS A 423 -11.84 22.58 9.02
N PRO A 424 -11.43 22.77 10.30
CA PRO A 424 -10.27 23.61 10.63
C PRO A 424 -8.96 23.24 9.93
N ILE A 425 -8.63 21.94 9.84
CA ILE A 425 -7.40 21.48 9.16
C ILE A 425 -7.47 21.74 7.65
N LEU A 426 -8.62 21.49 7.02
CA LEU A 426 -8.78 21.67 5.57
C LEU A 426 -8.88 23.16 5.22
N ARG A 427 -9.54 23.95 6.06
CA ARG A 427 -9.56 25.41 5.97
C ARG A 427 -8.15 25.99 6.07
N SER A 428 -7.32 25.47 6.97
CA SER A 428 -5.91 25.88 7.06
C SER A 428 -5.12 25.52 5.80
N LEU A 429 -5.41 24.37 5.16
CA LEU A 429 -4.81 23.99 3.88
C LEU A 429 -5.26 24.94 2.76
N VAL A 430 -6.56 25.25 2.68
CA VAL A 430 -7.10 26.23 1.71
C VAL A 430 -6.46 27.60 1.91
N LEU A 431 -6.36 28.09 3.15
CA LEU A 431 -5.71 29.37 3.48
C LEU A 431 -4.23 29.37 3.06
N ARG A 432 -3.51 28.27 3.31
CA ARG A 432 -2.11 28.12 2.89
C ARG A 432 -1.98 28.19 1.37
N LEU A 433 -2.81 27.45 0.63
CA LEU A 433 -2.83 27.47 -0.83
C LEU A 433 -3.13 28.86 -1.37
N LEU A 434 -4.18 29.53 -0.87
CA LEU A 434 -4.53 30.89 -1.28
C LEU A 434 -3.37 31.86 -1.03
N SER A 435 -2.67 31.72 0.11
CA SER A 435 -1.47 32.51 0.42
C SER A 435 -0.32 32.22 -0.54
N GLN A 436 0.01 30.95 -0.78
CA GLN A 436 1.07 30.53 -1.70
C GLN A 436 0.82 31.03 -3.13
N PHE A 437 -0.43 30.90 -3.62
CA PHE A 437 -0.79 31.38 -4.95
C PHE A 437 -0.79 32.91 -5.05
N HIS A 438 -1.15 33.61 -3.97
CA HIS A 438 -0.99 35.06 -3.90
C HIS A 438 0.48 35.47 -4.01
N GLN A 439 1.39 34.77 -3.32
CA GLN A 439 2.84 35.00 -3.43
C GLN A 439 3.36 34.71 -4.84
N LEU A 440 2.91 33.62 -5.47
CA LEU A 440 3.26 33.28 -6.86
C LEU A 440 2.80 34.38 -7.83
N SER A 441 1.59 34.92 -7.64
CA SER A 441 1.05 36.01 -8.44
C SER A 441 1.87 37.31 -8.29
N ILE A 442 2.28 37.66 -7.07
CA ILE A 442 3.18 38.80 -6.81
C ILE A 442 4.54 38.58 -7.48
N PHE A 443 5.12 37.39 -7.35
CA PHE A 443 6.40 37.04 -7.96
C PHE A 443 6.33 37.18 -9.49
N LEU A 444 5.34 36.59 -10.17
CA LEU A 444 5.22 36.69 -11.63
C LEU A 444 4.90 38.11 -12.12
N SER A 445 4.18 38.89 -11.32
CA SER A 445 3.91 40.30 -11.60
C SER A 445 5.19 41.14 -11.59
N THR A 446 6.16 40.78 -10.74
CA THR A 446 7.45 41.48 -10.57
C THR A 446 8.61 40.81 -11.34
N LEU A 447 8.38 39.64 -11.94
CA LEU A 447 9.40 38.90 -12.66
C LEU A 447 9.78 39.59 -13.98
N GLU A 448 11.01 40.07 -14.06
CA GLU A 448 11.59 40.67 -15.28
C GLU A 448 12.42 39.67 -16.10
N ARG A 449 12.73 38.50 -15.53
CA ARG A 449 13.56 37.48 -16.20
C ARG A 449 12.72 36.65 -17.17
N PRO A 450 13.29 36.25 -18.33
CA PRO A 450 12.60 35.35 -19.25
C PRO A 450 12.46 33.95 -18.64
N ILE A 451 11.32 33.30 -18.85
CA ILE A 451 11.05 31.91 -18.44
C ILE A 451 11.02 30.97 -19.65
N LEU A 452 11.00 29.65 -19.41
CA LEU A 452 10.87 28.67 -20.49
C LEU A 452 9.53 28.82 -21.22
N GLN A 453 9.47 28.44 -22.49
CA GLN A 453 8.19 28.30 -23.19
C GLN A 453 7.41 27.12 -22.61
N PRO A 454 6.05 27.18 -22.60
CA PRO A 454 5.25 26.07 -22.12
C PRO A 454 5.50 24.83 -22.97
N GLU A 455 5.55 23.66 -22.34
CA GLU A 455 5.54 22.38 -23.04
C GLU A 455 4.24 22.29 -23.85
N SER A 456 4.35 22.24 -25.19
CA SER A 456 3.18 22.08 -26.06
C SER A 456 3.07 20.63 -26.53
N LYS A 457 1.84 20.14 -26.74
CA LYS A 457 1.57 18.77 -27.19
C LYS A 457 2.20 18.43 -28.56
N THR A 458 2.63 19.44 -29.33
CA THR A 458 3.07 19.30 -30.72
C THR A 458 4.56 19.60 -30.94
N LEU A 459 5.24 20.27 -30.01
CA LEU A 459 6.64 20.63 -30.13
C LEU A 459 7.35 20.43 -28.78
N PRO A 460 8.55 19.80 -28.74
CA PRO A 460 9.33 19.72 -27.52
C PRO A 460 9.61 21.13 -27.01
N ALA A 461 9.50 21.35 -25.70
CA ALA A 461 9.81 22.64 -25.09
C ALA A 461 11.19 23.11 -25.56
N SER A 462 11.23 24.33 -26.11
CA SER A 462 12.52 24.94 -26.40
C SER A 462 13.23 25.16 -25.06
N ASN A 463 14.47 24.69 -24.93
CA ASN A 463 15.31 24.99 -23.77
C ASN A 463 15.70 26.49 -23.69
N THR A 464 15.19 27.32 -24.61
CA THR A 464 15.43 28.75 -24.66
C THR A 464 14.36 29.51 -23.90
N ARG A 465 14.79 30.34 -22.95
CA ARG A 465 13.92 31.23 -22.18
C ARG A 465 13.46 32.40 -23.05
N ASP A 466 12.17 32.71 -23.02
CA ASP A 466 11.51 33.69 -23.88
C ASP A 466 10.81 34.76 -23.01
N PRO A 467 11.10 36.07 -23.21
CA PRO A 467 10.40 37.14 -22.50
C PRO A 467 8.89 37.17 -22.78
N MET A 468 8.44 36.71 -23.96
CA MET A 468 7.02 36.62 -24.26
C MET A 468 6.32 35.58 -23.37
N ALA A 469 7.00 34.47 -23.06
CA ALA A 469 6.48 33.46 -22.15
C ALA A 469 6.23 34.05 -20.75
N THR A 470 7.12 34.93 -20.27
CA THR A 470 6.92 35.65 -19.00
C THR A 470 5.68 36.55 -19.03
N VAL A 471 5.44 37.25 -20.14
CA VAL A 471 4.25 38.11 -20.31
C VAL A 471 2.98 37.28 -20.29
N VAL A 472 2.95 36.16 -21.03
CA VAL A 472 1.78 35.26 -21.07
C VAL A 472 1.52 34.65 -19.69
N ALA A 473 2.56 34.17 -19.00
CA ALA A 473 2.43 33.63 -17.65
C ALA A 473 1.86 34.66 -16.66
N ARG A 474 2.28 35.93 -16.76
CA ARG A 474 1.75 37.02 -15.93
C ARG A 474 0.27 37.30 -16.19
N GLU A 475 -0.15 37.31 -17.45
CA GLU A 475 -1.57 37.50 -17.77
C GLU A 475 -2.40 36.30 -17.32
N GLN A 476 -1.94 35.07 -17.57
CA GLN A 476 -2.65 33.85 -17.16
C GLN A 476 -2.84 33.77 -15.64
N ILE A 477 -1.79 34.02 -14.86
CA ILE A 477 -1.90 33.92 -13.39
C ILE A 477 -2.87 34.94 -12.80
N ARG A 478 -2.97 36.12 -13.43
CA ARG A 478 -3.91 37.17 -13.05
C ARG A 478 -5.35 36.82 -13.44
N ASP A 479 -5.51 36.12 -14.56
CA ASP A 479 -6.82 35.78 -15.12
C ASP A 479 -7.49 34.60 -14.40
N ILE A 480 -6.73 33.62 -13.89
CA ILE A 480 -7.26 32.41 -13.23
C ILE A 480 -8.32 32.73 -12.14
N PRO A 481 -8.05 33.55 -11.11
CA PRO A 481 -9.06 33.85 -10.08
C PRO A 481 -10.26 34.60 -10.65
N LEU A 482 -10.03 35.51 -11.61
CA LEU A 482 -11.08 36.30 -12.25
C LEU A 482 -12.03 35.41 -13.06
N ARG A 483 -11.48 34.46 -13.82
CA ARG A 483 -12.26 33.47 -14.59
C ARG A 483 -13.15 32.62 -13.70
N GLN A 484 -12.70 32.30 -12.48
CA GLN A 484 -13.48 31.53 -11.51
C GLN A 484 -14.40 32.41 -10.65
N GLY A 485 -14.30 33.74 -10.75
CA GLY A 485 -15.07 34.69 -9.95
C GLY A 485 -14.63 34.79 -8.48
N VAL A 486 -13.40 34.36 -8.17
CA VAL A 486 -12.83 34.29 -6.82
C VAL A 486 -11.98 35.51 -6.53
N ASP A 487 -12.33 36.26 -5.49
CA ASP A 487 -11.45 37.27 -4.89
C ASP A 487 -10.61 36.61 -3.78
N VAL A 488 -9.37 36.26 -4.11
CA VAL A 488 -8.46 35.51 -3.22
C VAL A 488 -8.21 36.24 -1.89
N GLU A 489 -8.03 37.56 -1.92
CA GLU A 489 -7.71 38.33 -0.72
C GLU A 489 -8.94 38.46 0.19
N GLN A 490 -10.09 38.77 -0.41
CA GLN A 490 -11.34 38.94 0.33
C GLN A 490 -11.79 37.61 0.97
N TRP A 491 -11.78 36.52 0.21
CA TRP A 491 -12.13 35.20 0.74
C TRP A 491 -11.11 34.67 1.74
N GLY A 492 -9.81 34.93 1.53
CA GLY A 492 -8.76 34.58 2.49
C GLY A 492 -8.99 35.22 3.86
N ARG A 493 -9.28 36.53 3.90
CA ARG A 493 -9.58 37.25 5.15
C ARG A 493 -10.86 36.75 5.82
N ALA A 494 -11.90 36.47 5.04
CA ALA A 494 -13.15 35.92 5.58
C ALA A 494 -12.91 34.56 6.24
N LEU A 495 -12.21 33.63 5.57
CA LEU A 495 -11.88 32.32 6.10
C LEU A 495 -10.95 32.38 7.32
N GLU A 496 -10.00 33.32 7.36
CA GLU A 496 -9.12 33.56 8.51
C GLU A 496 -9.91 34.06 9.73
N SER A 497 -10.94 34.88 9.52
CA SER A 497 -11.77 35.43 10.60
C SER A 497 -12.67 34.40 11.30
N LEU A 498 -12.81 33.19 10.75
CA LEU A 498 -13.63 32.13 11.32
C LEU A 498 -12.94 31.47 12.53
N THR A 499 -13.28 31.95 13.72
CA THR A 499 -12.82 31.41 15.01
C THR A 499 -13.90 30.54 15.66
N THR A 500 -14.34 29.46 15.02
CA THR A 500 -15.29 28.52 15.63
C THR A 500 -14.56 27.55 16.55
N ALA A 501 -14.99 27.48 17.82
CA ALA A 501 -14.53 26.48 18.77
C ALA A 501 -15.39 25.23 18.63
N SER A 502 -14.83 24.16 18.05
CA SER A 502 -15.44 22.83 18.03
C SER A 502 -14.73 21.93 19.02
N GLU A 503 -15.41 20.90 19.52
CA GLU A 503 -14.72 19.84 20.26
C GLU A 503 -13.76 19.10 19.31
N GLN A 504 -12.53 18.82 19.78
CA GLN A 504 -11.52 18.11 18.97
C GLN A 504 -12.05 16.78 18.42
N LYS A 505 -12.89 16.09 19.20
CA LYS A 505 -13.52 14.84 18.80
C LYS A 505 -14.41 14.98 17.57
N ASP A 506 -15.15 16.08 17.45
CA ASP A 506 -16.03 16.33 16.30
C ASP A 506 -15.22 16.71 15.06
N ILE A 507 -14.11 17.43 15.25
CA ILE A 507 -13.13 17.74 14.20
C ILE A 507 -12.54 16.43 13.66
N ASP A 508 -11.97 15.62 14.54
CA ASP A 508 -11.36 14.34 14.16
C ASP A 508 -12.37 13.44 13.44
N LYS A 509 -13.57 13.31 13.98
CA LYS A 509 -14.65 12.51 13.38
C LYS A 509 -15.03 13.02 11.99
N SER A 510 -15.13 14.33 11.82
CA SER A 510 -15.47 14.95 10.54
C SER A 510 -14.41 14.67 9.46
N LEU A 511 -13.13 14.74 9.81
CA LEU A 511 -12.03 14.39 8.90
C LEU A 511 -12.04 12.89 8.54
N ILE A 512 -12.24 12.03 9.53
CA ILE A 512 -12.19 10.57 9.37
C ILE A 512 -13.35 10.07 8.50
N GLU A 513 -14.56 10.55 8.77
CA GLU A 513 -15.77 10.14 8.05
C GLU A 513 -15.98 10.93 6.75
N LEU A 514 -15.19 12.00 6.51
CA LEU A 514 -15.45 13.02 5.48
C LEU A 514 -16.91 13.43 5.46
N SER A 515 -17.39 13.86 6.64
CA SER A 515 -18.78 14.22 6.86
C SER A 515 -18.89 15.57 7.53
N LEU A 516 -19.86 16.36 7.06
CA LEU A 516 -20.23 17.64 7.67
C LEU A 516 -21.06 17.50 8.94
N THR A 517 -21.68 16.34 9.19
CA THR A 517 -22.63 16.15 10.29
C THR A 517 -22.07 16.58 11.66
N PRO A 518 -20.82 16.25 12.04
CA PRO A 518 -20.26 16.68 13.33
C PRO A 518 -20.07 18.21 13.43
N LEU A 519 -19.92 18.90 12.29
CA LEU A 519 -19.65 20.34 12.22
C LEU A 519 -20.89 21.16 11.83
N GLN A 520 -22.05 20.54 11.65
CA GLN A 520 -23.30 21.19 11.25
C GLN A 520 -23.63 22.46 12.06
N PRO A 521 -23.43 22.53 13.38
CA PRO A 521 -23.71 23.74 14.17
C PRO A 521 -22.90 24.98 13.75
N GLN A 522 -21.80 24.81 13.01
CA GLN A 522 -20.91 25.90 12.59
C GLN A 522 -21.26 26.47 11.23
N ILE A 523 -22.10 25.77 10.46
CA ILE A 523 -22.49 26.17 9.10
C ILE A 523 -23.12 27.57 9.08
N PRO A 524 -24.04 27.95 9.98
CA PRO A 524 -24.59 29.31 9.99
C PRO A 524 -23.53 30.39 10.25
N THR A 525 -22.53 30.09 11.09
CA THR A 525 -21.44 31.03 11.37
C THR A 525 -20.56 31.22 10.15
N LEU A 526 -20.23 30.13 9.44
CA LEU A 526 -19.52 30.20 8.18
C LEU A 526 -20.29 31.05 7.16
N ILE A 527 -21.57 30.74 6.92
CA ILE A 527 -22.41 31.45 5.94
C ILE A 527 -22.47 32.95 6.22
N ASN A 528 -22.59 33.35 7.49
CA ASN A 528 -22.65 34.77 7.87
C ASN A 528 -21.33 35.53 7.61
N ILE A 529 -20.20 34.84 7.60
CA ILE A 529 -18.87 35.44 7.38
C ILE A 529 -18.51 35.44 5.89
N LEU A 530 -18.97 34.42 5.15
CA LEU A 530 -18.65 34.28 3.74
C LEU A 530 -19.37 35.33 2.88
N HIS A 531 -18.68 35.75 1.82
CA HIS A 531 -19.21 36.74 0.90
C HIS A 531 -20.14 36.12 -0.13
N THR A 532 -21.27 36.77 -0.39
CA THR A 532 -22.20 36.43 -1.47
C THR A 532 -21.75 37.07 -2.79
N SER A 533 -20.64 36.60 -3.35
CA SER A 533 -20.16 37.06 -4.65
C SER A 533 -20.99 36.45 -5.79
N SER A 534 -21.75 37.27 -6.52
CA SER A 534 -22.44 36.85 -7.75
C SER A 534 -21.47 36.41 -8.84
N ASN A 535 -20.21 36.86 -8.79
CA ASN A 535 -19.21 36.58 -9.81
C ASN A 535 -18.86 35.09 -9.91
N LEU A 536 -18.99 34.35 -8.80
CA LEU A 536 -18.78 32.90 -8.76
C LEU A 536 -19.75 32.12 -9.68
N PHE A 537 -20.96 32.66 -9.90
CA PHE A 537 -22.00 32.05 -10.73
C PHE A 537 -22.08 32.63 -12.14
N THR A 538 -21.46 33.79 -12.38
CA THR A 538 -21.37 34.38 -13.73
C THR A 538 -20.05 34.04 -14.43
N SER A 539 -19.19 33.23 -13.81
CA SER A 539 -17.91 32.78 -14.36
C SER A 539 -18.11 31.95 -15.64
N GLU A 540 -17.21 32.12 -16.61
CA GLU A 540 -17.23 31.38 -17.88
C GLU A 540 -17.17 29.86 -17.64
N TYR A 541 -16.34 29.44 -16.68
CA TYR A 541 -16.18 28.04 -16.31
C TYR A 541 -17.45 27.41 -15.72
N PHE A 542 -18.17 28.13 -14.85
CA PHE A 542 -19.43 27.65 -14.32
C PHE A 542 -20.50 27.52 -15.41
N GLN A 543 -20.53 28.45 -16.36
CA GLN A 543 -21.47 28.40 -17.49
C GLN A 543 -21.18 27.22 -18.43
N LEU A 544 -19.90 26.93 -18.68
CA LEU A 544 -19.48 25.75 -19.44
C LEU A 544 -19.92 24.45 -18.74
N ASP A 545 -19.59 24.29 -17.46
CA ASP A 545 -19.98 23.11 -16.66
C ASP A 545 -21.52 22.94 -16.57
N ALA A 546 -22.28 24.04 -16.46
CA ALA A 546 -23.74 24.00 -16.36
C ALA A 546 -24.46 23.75 -17.70
N SER A 547 -23.86 24.18 -18.83
CA SER A 547 -24.43 24.04 -20.17
C SER A 547 -24.25 22.64 -20.77
N ALA A 548 -23.28 21.86 -20.30
CA ALA A 548 -22.93 20.54 -20.84
C ALA A 548 -23.82 19.38 -20.35
N GLY A 549 -24.90 19.63 -19.60
CA GLY A 549 -25.99 18.67 -19.42
C GLY A 549 -25.56 17.25 -19.00
N SER A 550 -24.73 17.15 -17.94
CA SER A 550 -24.30 15.94 -17.21
C SER A 550 -22.77 15.79 -17.11
N SER A 551 -22.25 15.87 -15.88
CA SER A 551 -20.98 15.26 -15.43
C SER A 551 -19.64 15.62 -16.10
N THR A 552 -19.57 16.53 -17.07
CA THR A 552 -18.29 16.94 -17.67
C THR A 552 -17.68 18.13 -16.91
N SER A 553 -17.31 17.88 -15.65
CA SER A 553 -16.33 18.74 -14.97
C SER A 553 -15.06 18.73 -15.82
N LEU A 554 -14.47 19.89 -16.10
CA LEU A 554 -13.13 19.97 -16.70
C LEU A 554 -12.21 18.96 -16.02
N ALA A 555 -11.75 17.99 -16.80
CA ALA A 555 -10.86 16.96 -16.33
C ALA A 555 -9.42 17.49 -16.42
N TYR A 556 -8.64 17.25 -15.39
CA TYR A 556 -7.24 17.68 -15.33
C TYR A 556 -6.32 16.47 -15.36
N ASP A 557 -5.16 16.63 -15.99
CA ASP A 557 -4.15 15.58 -16.05
C ASP A 557 -3.61 15.30 -14.65
N ALA A 558 -3.48 14.01 -14.33
CA ALA A 558 -3.01 13.57 -13.03
C ALA A 558 -1.53 13.84 -12.73
N ILE A 559 -0.74 14.16 -13.74
CA ILE A 559 0.68 14.42 -13.62
C ILE A 559 0.94 15.88 -13.95
N ASP A 560 0.53 16.36 -15.11
CA ASP A 560 0.87 17.72 -15.55
C ASP A 560 -0.15 18.79 -15.11
N TRP A 561 -1.26 18.38 -14.50
CA TRP A 561 -2.36 19.26 -14.08
C TRP A 561 -2.94 20.12 -15.22
N SER A 562 -2.63 19.80 -16.48
CA SER A 562 -3.20 20.49 -17.63
C SER A 562 -4.63 20.05 -17.87
N VAL A 563 -5.48 20.94 -18.38
CA VAL A 563 -6.83 20.58 -18.82
C VAL A 563 -6.76 19.49 -19.90
N LEU A 564 -7.42 18.37 -19.64
CA LEU A 564 -7.62 17.29 -20.59
C LEU A 564 -8.68 17.73 -21.60
N GLN A 565 -8.37 17.59 -22.88
CA GLN A 565 -9.34 17.91 -23.93
C GLN A 565 -10.31 16.75 -24.05
N GLU A 566 -11.61 17.03 -23.90
CA GLU A 566 -12.64 16.15 -24.44
C GLU A 566 -12.46 16.13 -25.96
N HIS A 567 -12.09 14.97 -26.50
CA HIS A 567 -11.96 14.80 -27.94
C HIS A 567 -13.35 14.67 -28.55
N GLY A 568 -14.10 15.78 -28.58
CA GLY A 568 -15.30 15.95 -29.38
C GLY A 568 -14.95 16.72 -30.65
N HIS A 569 -15.33 16.16 -31.81
CA HIS A 569 -15.17 16.71 -33.16
C HIS A 569 -13.73 16.91 -33.66
N ARG A 570 -13.21 15.92 -34.39
CA ARG A 570 -12.49 16.24 -35.64
C ARG A 570 -13.52 16.32 -36.75
N ASP A 571 -13.98 17.54 -37.02
CA ASP A 571 -14.53 17.88 -38.33
C ASP A 571 -13.40 17.88 -39.36
N ASP A 572 -12.95 16.68 -39.75
CA ASP A 572 -12.22 16.50 -41.00
C ASP A 572 -13.24 16.06 -42.05
N ASP A 573 -14.00 17.04 -42.53
CA ASP A 573 -14.70 17.01 -43.81
C ASP A 573 -13.62 17.01 -44.91
N ASP A 574 -13.06 15.84 -45.21
CA ASP A 574 -12.32 15.62 -46.45
C ASP A 574 -12.73 14.27 -47.03
N GLY A 575 -13.61 14.34 -48.02
CA GLY A 575 -14.16 13.21 -48.73
C GLY A 575 -13.07 12.37 -49.41
N GLY A 576 -13.07 11.09 -49.09
CA GLY A 576 -12.29 10.08 -49.78
C GLY A 576 -12.97 8.72 -49.61
N ASP A 577 -13.76 8.33 -50.61
CA ASP A 577 -14.26 6.97 -50.77
C ASP A 577 -13.08 5.99 -50.74
N ASP A 578 -13.02 5.11 -49.74
CA ASP A 578 -12.32 3.83 -49.89
C ASP A 578 -13.00 2.75 -49.06
N ASP A 579 -13.30 1.65 -49.75
CA ASP A 579 -14.15 0.56 -49.33
C ASP A 579 -13.39 -0.42 -48.41
N GLY A 580 -14.05 -0.81 -47.31
CA GLY A 580 -13.92 -2.16 -46.76
C GLY A 580 -12.90 -2.38 -45.63
N GLU A 581 -13.32 -2.13 -44.38
CA GLU A 581 -13.18 -3.07 -43.25
C GLU A 581 -13.96 -2.50 -42.05
N ALA A 582 -15.16 -3.04 -41.82
CA ALA A 582 -15.99 -2.68 -40.69
C ALA A 582 -15.52 -3.43 -39.43
N GLY A 583 -14.96 -2.68 -38.47
CA GLY A 583 -15.01 -3.01 -37.06
C GLY A 583 -13.69 -2.98 -36.29
N ASP A 584 -13.13 -1.79 -35.99
CA ASP A 584 -12.35 -1.54 -34.75
C ASP A 584 -11.98 -0.04 -34.50
N LYS A 585 -12.78 0.95 -34.92
CA LYS A 585 -12.34 2.37 -34.91
C LYS A 585 -12.68 3.21 -33.66
N ASP A 586 -13.42 2.70 -32.68
CA ASP A 586 -13.95 3.54 -31.59
C ASP A 586 -13.50 3.16 -30.17
N LYS A 587 -12.24 2.73 -30.00
CA LYS A 587 -11.69 2.43 -28.66
C LYS A 587 -10.45 3.28 -28.38
N MET A 588 -10.63 4.34 -27.60
CA MET A 588 -9.51 5.16 -27.13
C MET A 588 -8.86 4.49 -25.92
N THR A 589 -7.54 4.35 -25.94
CA THR A 589 -6.78 3.85 -24.79
C THR A 589 -6.38 5.03 -23.90
N VAL A 590 -6.94 5.09 -22.71
CA VAL A 590 -6.64 6.13 -21.69
C VAL A 590 -5.85 5.49 -20.56
N VAL A 591 -4.85 6.19 -20.03
CA VAL A 591 -4.15 5.76 -18.81
C VAL A 591 -4.86 6.38 -17.61
N VAL A 592 -5.31 5.53 -16.68
CA VAL A 592 -5.99 5.96 -15.47
C VAL A 592 -5.39 5.30 -14.24
N CYS A 593 -5.43 5.97 -13.10
CA CYS A 593 -5.11 5.36 -11.83
C CYS A 593 -6.22 4.38 -11.43
N ASP A 594 -5.85 3.16 -11.07
CA ASP A 594 -6.77 2.14 -10.58
C ASP A 594 -7.45 2.47 -9.24
N ARG A 595 -6.83 3.35 -8.43
CA ARG A 595 -7.37 3.82 -7.14
C ARG A 595 -8.16 5.12 -7.23
N CYS A 596 -7.51 6.24 -7.55
CA CYS A 596 -8.21 7.53 -7.52
C CYS A 596 -8.99 7.84 -8.80
N GLY A 597 -8.87 7.03 -9.86
CA GLY A 597 -9.61 7.20 -11.11
C GLY A 597 -9.13 8.34 -12.00
N TRP A 598 -8.15 9.14 -11.55
CA TRP A 598 -7.58 10.23 -12.33
C TRP A 598 -6.90 9.71 -13.60
N ARG A 599 -6.95 10.53 -14.65
CA ARG A 599 -6.47 10.19 -15.99
C ARG A 599 -5.18 10.94 -16.27
N THR A 600 -4.29 10.37 -17.07
CA THR A 600 -3.09 11.06 -17.55
C THR A 600 -2.81 10.74 -19.02
N GLU A 601 -2.50 11.77 -19.79
CA GLU A 601 -1.98 11.70 -21.15
C GLU A 601 -0.44 11.63 -21.18
N ALA A 602 0.25 12.02 -20.10
CA ALA A 602 1.71 11.95 -20.03
C ALA A 602 2.25 10.53 -20.30
N LEU A 603 1.47 9.49 -19.98
CA LEU A 603 1.83 8.08 -20.14
C LEU A 603 1.18 7.40 -21.37
N THR A 604 0.35 8.10 -22.14
CA THR A 604 -0.28 7.55 -23.36
C THR A 604 0.67 7.61 -24.55
N MET A 605 1.55 8.61 -24.60
CA MET A 605 2.59 8.69 -25.63
C MET A 605 3.77 7.79 -25.26
N SER A 606 4.04 6.79 -26.10
CA SER A 606 5.33 6.12 -26.11
C SER A 606 6.38 7.08 -26.68
N VAL A 607 6.78 8.07 -25.88
CA VAL A 607 7.96 8.87 -26.22
C VAL A 607 9.14 7.88 -26.24
N PRO A 608 9.84 7.71 -27.38
CA PRO A 608 11.03 6.89 -27.40
C PRO A 608 11.98 7.46 -26.35
N ALA A 609 12.46 6.60 -25.46
CA ALA A 609 13.42 6.92 -24.42
C ALA A 609 14.34 8.04 -24.89
N ALA A 610 14.13 9.23 -24.33
CA ALA A 610 14.90 10.41 -24.68
C ALA A 610 16.36 10.01 -24.62
N SER A 611 17.02 10.17 -25.77
CA SER A 611 18.45 9.99 -26.01
C SER A 611 19.25 10.23 -24.74
N GLY A 612 20.10 9.26 -24.38
CA GLY A 612 21.10 9.39 -23.34
C GLY A 612 21.98 10.60 -23.59
N ILE A 613 21.59 11.74 -23.04
CA ILE A 613 22.43 12.92 -22.89
C ILE A 613 22.78 12.92 -21.41
N LYS A 614 24.03 12.57 -21.12
CA LYS A 614 24.65 12.84 -19.83
C LYS A 614 24.77 14.36 -19.71
N THR A 615 23.75 15.02 -19.18
CA THR A 615 23.91 16.34 -18.62
C THR A 615 24.76 16.20 -17.36
N HIS A 616 25.88 16.90 -17.34
CA HIS A 616 26.69 17.10 -16.15
C HIS A 616 25.80 17.54 -14.98
N GLU A 617 26.11 17.08 -13.77
CA GLU A 617 25.48 17.40 -12.47
C GLU A 617 24.84 18.80 -12.41
N THR A 618 23.60 18.92 -12.89
CA THR A 618 22.71 20.05 -12.64
C THR A 618 21.62 19.51 -11.75
N THR A 619 21.48 20.07 -10.55
CA THR A 619 20.38 19.82 -9.61
C THR A 619 19.06 19.76 -10.37
N ILE A 620 18.40 18.59 -10.34
CA ILE A 620 17.11 18.37 -10.98
C ILE A 620 16.10 19.31 -10.31
N SER A 621 15.30 20.02 -11.09
CA SER A 621 14.22 20.88 -10.57
C SER A 621 13.28 20.05 -9.67
N PRO A 622 12.81 20.59 -8.53
CA PRO A 622 11.85 19.90 -7.66
C PRO A 622 10.59 19.41 -8.40
N TRP A 623 10.12 20.17 -9.40
CA TRP A 623 9.02 19.76 -10.27
C TRP A 623 9.36 18.50 -11.08
N MET A 624 10.55 18.45 -11.70
CA MET A 624 10.96 17.31 -12.52
C MET A 624 11.17 16.05 -11.69
N GLU A 625 11.66 16.19 -10.46
CA GLU A 625 11.74 15.07 -9.52
C GLU A 625 10.35 14.56 -9.14
N TRP A 626 9.43 15.46 -8.79
CA TRP A 626 8.04 15.11 -8.49
C TRP A 626 7.34 14.45 -9.68
N LYS A 627 7.47 15.02 -10.89
CA LYS A 627 6.87 14.48 -12.13
C LYS A 627 7.33 13.04 -12.39
N LYS A 628 8.64 12.78 -12.29
CA LYS A 628 9.20 11.44 -12.46
C LYS A 628 8.67 10.43 -11.43
N GLN A 629 8.45 10.86 -10.19
CA GLN A 629 7.86 10.01 -9.15
C GLN A 629 6.38 9.69 -9.48
N SER A 630 5.62 10.71 -9.91
CA SER A 630 4.21 10.59 -10.32
C SER A 630 4.02 9.73 -11.58
N GLU A 631 4.97 9.73 -12.51
CA GLU A 631 4.98 8.83 -13.67
C GLU A 631 5.22 7.37 -13.28
N ALA A 632 6.05 7.12 -12.26
CA ALA A 632 6.34 5.77 -11.80
C ALA A 632 5.13 5.13 -11.11
N ASN A 633 4.45 5.87 -10.22
CA ASN A 633 3.22 5.46 -9.57
C ASN A 633 2.33 6.68 -9.30
N CYS A 634 1.02 6.50 -9.27
CA CYS A 634 0.13 7.59 -8.87
C CYS A 634 0.39 7.95 -7.40
N ILE A 635 0.40 9.25 -7.09
CA ILE A 635 0.64 9.79 -5.75
C ILE A 635 -0.28 9.21 -4.66
N CYS A 636 -1.48 8.75 -5.02
CA CYS A 636 -2.37 8.03 -4.08
C CYS A 636 -1.92 6.59 -3.74
N GLY A 637 -0.76 6.16 -4.26
CA GLY A 637 -0.23 4.80 -4.14
C GLY A 637 -0.87 3.77 -5.10
N GLY A 638 -1.64 4.24 -6.08
CA GLY A 638 -2.27 3.41 -7.10
C GLY A 638 -1.37 3.20 -8.33
N THR A 639 -1.72 2.20 -9.14
CA THR A 639 -0.98 1.87 -10.35
C THR A 639 -1.64 2.49 -11.57
N TRP A 640 -0.82 2.94 -12.52
CA TRP A 640 -1.30 3.39 -13.82
C TRP A 640 -1.74 2.20 -14.67
N VAL A 641 -3.00 2.20 -15.11
CA VAL A 641 -3.60 1.14 -15.91
C VAL A 641 -4.18 1.72 -17.20
N ARG A 642 -3.88 1.07 -18.32
CA ARG A 642 -4.49 1.38 -19.63
C ARG A 642 -5.90 0.80 -19.68
N LYS A 643 -6.91 1.65 -19.83
CA LYS A 643 -8.31 1.26 -20.05
C LYS A 643 -8.73 1.68 -21.46
N GLN A 644 -9.42 0.79 -22.16
CA GLN A 644 -10.15 1.15 -23.37
C GLN A 644 -11.47 1.77 -22.92
N VAL A 645 -11.73 2.99 -23.40
CA VAL A 645 -13.00 3.68 -23.18
C VAL A 645 -13.73 3.70 -24.53
N GLU A 646 -14.96 3.17 -24.54
CA GLU A 646 -15.86 3.32 -25.68
C GLU A 646 -16.41 4.75 -25.64
N ILE A 647 -16.24 5.47 -26.74
CA ILE A 647 -16.79 6.82 -26.89
C ILE A 647 -18.25 6.62 -27.31
N GLU A 648 -19.18 6.88 -26.39
CA GLU A 648 -20.60 7.03 -26.76
C GLU A 648 -20.74 8.37 -27.48
N TYR A 649 -21.15 8.31 -28.76
CA TYR A 649 -21.37 9.45 -29.65
C TYR A 649 -22.67 10.20 -29.35
#